data_AF-A0A529YX54-F1
#
_entry.id   AF-A0A529YX54-F1
#
_cell.length_a   1.000
_cell.length_b   1.000
_cell.length_c   1.000
_cell.angle_alpha   90.00
_cell.angle_beta   90.00
_cell.angle_gamma   90.00
#
_symmetry.space_group_name_H-M   'P 1'
#
loop_
_entity.id
_entity.type
_entity.pdbx_description
1 polymer ?
#
loop_
_entity_poly.entity_id
_entity_poly.type
_entity_poly.pdbx_seq_one_letter_code
_entity_poly.pdbx_strand_id
1 'polypeptide(L)'
;PKKMALELFKPFIYARLDAKGFSSTVKQAKKLVEKERPEVWDILDEVIREHPVLLNRAPTLHRLGIQAFEPTLIEGKAIQLHPLVCTAFNADFDGDQMAVHVPLSLEAQLEARVLMMSTNNILHPASGAPIIVPSQDMVLGLYYLSIVNQNEPGEGMVFADMGELQHALETKAVTLHAKIKGRFRTVDAEGNVVSKIYDTTPGRMIIGELLPKNVNVPYETANQEMTKKNISKMIDTVYRHCGQKETVIFCDRIMALGFAHACRAGISFGKDDMLIPDTKLKLVSETEALAKEYEQQYNDGLITQGEKYNKVVDAWAKCSEKVADEMMARIKAVEFEDNGRQKPMNSIYMMSHSGARGSPTQMRQLAGMRGLMAKPSGEIIETPIISNFKEGLTVLEYFNSTHGARKGLADTALKTANSGYLTRRLVDVAQDCIVNSVDCGTDKGLTMQPIVDAGQIVASVGQRVLGRTALDDINHPVTGDLLVKAGKLMDERDVEQIEKAGVQSVRIRSALTCEVRTGVCAVCYGRDLARGTPVNQGEAVGVIAAQSIGEPGTQLTMRTFHMGGTAQVVDSSFLEASYEGKVQIRNRNVVRNSEGQQMVMGRNMAVLILDETGKERATHRVAYGSRIFVDDGDKVKRGQRIAEWDPYTRPILTEIEGRVAFEDLVDGISVQETADESTGITKREVIDWRSTPRGSDLKPAIVIQDAKGKVGKLSKGGDARFLLSVEAIL
;
A
#
# COMPACT_ATOMS: atom_id res chain seq x y z
N PRO A 1 -29.42 21.92 1.89
CA PRO A 1 -30.84 21.97 2.35
C PRO A 1 -31.36 23.40 2.50
N LYS A 2 -32.50 23.73 1.87
CA LYS A 2 -33.10 25.07 1.95
C LYS A 2 -33.31 25.59 3.37
N LYS A 3 -33.91 24.80 4.26
CA LYS A 3 -34.15 25.22 5.66
C LYS A 3 -32.87 25.45 6.44
N MET A 4 -31.84 24.63 6.22
CA MET A 4 -30.53 24.81 6.86
C MET A 4 -29.83 26.08 6.36
N ALA A 5 -29.86 26.34 5.06
CA ALA A 5 -29.32 27.58 4.48
C ALA A 5 -30.08 28.81 5.01
N LEU A 6 -31.40 28.74 5.11
CA LEU A 6 -32.22 29.80 5.68
C LEU A 6 -31.78 30.16 7.10
N GLU A 7 -31.53 29.14 7.95
CA GLU A 7 -31.05 29.31 9.33
C GLU A 7 -29.64 29.91 9.39
N LEU A 8 -28.71 29.37 8.59
CA LEU A 8 -27.29 29.79 8.61
C LEU A 8 -27.10 31.23 8.10
N PHE A 9 -27.87 31.64 7.09
CA PHE A 9 -27.73 32.94 6.44
C PHE A 9 -28.71 34.01 6.95
N LYS A 10 -29.47 33.76 8.03
CA LYS A 10 -30.46 34.70 8.58
C LYS A 10 -29.99 36.16 8.66
N PRO A 11 -28.79 36.48 9.20
CA PRO A 11 -28.37 37.87 9.32
C PRO A 11 -28.23 38.58 7.97
N PHE A 12 -27.70 37.87 6.96
CA PHE A 12 -27.51 38.39 5.60
C PHE A 12 -28.85 38.61 4.89
N ILE A 13 -29.79 37.69 5.09
CA ILE A 13 -31.15 37.80 4.54
C ILE A 13 -31.87 39.02 5.13
N TYR A 14 -31.78 39.24 6.44
CA TYR A 14 -32.38 40.42 7.08
C TYR A 14 -31.81 41.73 6.53
N ALA A 15 -30.49 41.82 6.37
CA ALA A 15 -29.85 43.00 5.82
C ALA A 15 -30.26 43.26 4.36
N ARG A 16 -30.37 42.21 3.54
CA ARG A 16 -30.79 42.33 2.13
C ARG A 16 -32.29 42.62 1.97
N LEU A 17 -33.16 42.08 2.83
CA LEU A 17 -34.60 42.38 2.85
C LEU A 17 -34.86 43.86 3.16
N ASP A 18 -34.10 44.44 4.09
CA ASP A 18 -34.14 45.87 4.42
C ASP A 18 -33.60 46.72 3.27
N ALA A 19 -32.42 46.37 2.74
CA ALA A 19 -31.81 47.09 1.62
C ALA A 19 -32.67 47.12 0.34
N LYS A 20 -33.44 46.05 0.07
CA LYS A 20 -34.38 45.99 -1.06
C LYS A 20 -35.77 46.58 -0.76
N GLY A 21 -36.02 47.04 0.46
CA GLY A 21 -37.29 47.67 0.86
C GLY A 21 -38.46 46.68 1.05
N PHE A 22 -38.21 45.38 1.12
CA PHE A 22 -39.26 44.38 1.41
C PHE A 22 -39.70 44.39 2.88
N SER A 23 -38.86 44.93 3.76
CA SER A 23 -39.17 45.14 5.17
C SER A 23 -38.62 46.48 5.62
N SER A 24 -39.38 47.24 6.43
CA SER A 24 -38.91 48.51 7.01
C SER A 24 -38.28 48.36 8.39
N THR A 25 -38.41 47.17 9.00
CA THR A 25 -37.83 46.87 10.33
C THR A 25 -37.35 45.43 10.40
N VAL A 26 -36.31 45.18 11.22
CA VAL A 26 -35.79 43.83 11.48
C VAL A 26 -36.88 42.88 12.03
N LYS A 27 -37.84 43.40 12.81
CA LYS A 27 -38.98 42.60 13.30
C LYS A 27 -39.88 42.13 12.17
N GLN A 28 -40.10 42.96 11.15
CA GLN A 28 -40.87 42.58 9.97
C GLN A 28 -40.08 41.58 9.12
N ALA A 29 -38.78 41.81 8.92
CA ALA A 29 -37.89 40.87 8.21
C ALA A 29 -37.90 39.48 8.87
N LYS A 30 -37.80 39.42 10.20
CA LYS A 30 -37.92 38.17 10.97
C LYS A 30 -39.22 37.43 10.71
N LYS A 31 -40.36 38.13 10.72
CA LYS A 31 -41.67 37.54 10.40
C LYS A 31 -41.77 37.03 8.95
N LEU A 32 -41.12 37.70 7.98
CA LEU A 32 -41.10 37.26 6.58
C LEU A 32 -40.30 35.96 6.42
N VAL A 33 -39.13 35.90 7.07
CA VAL A 33 -38.26 34.72 7.08
C VAL A 33 -38.92 33.54 7.80
N GLU A 34 -39.54 33.74 8.96
CA GLU A 34 -40.26 32.68 9.69
C GLU A 34 -41.45 32.12 8.91
N LYS A 35 -42.09 32.94 8.05
CA LYS A 35 -43.19 32.52 7.18
C LYS A 35 -42.72 31.89 5.86
N GLU A 36 -41.40 31.77 5.65
CA GLU A 36 -40.80 31.15 4.45
C GLU A 36 -41.38 31.71 3.13
N ARG A 37 -41.62 33.04 3.08
CA ARG A 37 -42.26 33.65 1.91
C ARG A 37 -41.38 33.57 0.64
N PRO A 38 -41.98 33.58 -0.58
CA PRO A 38 -41.25 33.50 -1.84
C PRO A 38 -40.07 34.47 -1.97
N GLU A 39 -40.24 35.72 -1.54
CA GLU A 39 -39.22 36.77 -1.69
C GLU A 39 -37.94 36.46 -0.89
N VAL A 40 -38.06 35.64 0.16
CA VAL A 40 -36.92 35.21 1.00
C VAL A 40 -36.03 34.23 0.24
N TRP A 41 -36.60 33.38 -0.61
CA TRP A 41 -35.84 32.40 -1.39
C TRP A 41 -35.01 33.07 -2.48
N ASP A 42 -35.54 34.09 -3.14
CA ASP A 42 -34.81 34.87 -4.14
C ASP A 42 -33.62 35.62 -3.51
N ILE A 43 -33.82 36.19 -2.32
CA ILE A 43 -32.74 36.85 -1.57
C ILE A 43 -31.72 35.84 -1.07
N LEU A 44 -32.17 34.67 -0.61
CA LEU A 44 -31.27 33.61 -0.18
C LEU A 44 -30.36 33.18 -1.35
N ASP A 45 -30.91 32.99 -2.55
CA ASP A 45 -30.13 32.61 -3.74
C ASP A 45 -29.09 33.69 -4.13
N GLU A 46 -29.44 34.96 -3.97
CA GLU A 46 -28.49 36.06 -4.17
C GLU A 46 -27.39 36.09 -3.11
N VAL A 47 -27.74 35.87 -1.83
CA VAL A 47 -26.80 35.91 -0.70
C VAL A 47 -25.79 34.77 -0.77
N ILE A 48 -26.22 33.58 -1.17
CA ILE A 48 -25.34 32.40 -1.21
C ILE A 48 -24.41 32.41 -2.45
N ARG A 49 -24.76 33.17 -3.49
CA ARG A 49 -23.95 33.26 -4.70
C ARG A 49 -22.58 33.84 -4.35
N GLU A 50 -21.53 33.13 -4.76
CA GLU A 50 -20.13 33.46 -4.45
C GLU A 50 -19.76 33.50 -2.95
N HIS A 51 -20.62 32.98 -2.05
CA HIS A 51 -20.32 32.88 -0.62
C HIS A 51 -19.83 31.46 -0.28
N PRO A 52 -18.52 31.24 -0.04
CA PRO A 52 -18.01 29.91 0.27
C PRO A 52 -18.47 29.44 1.64
N VAL A 53 -18.76 28.14 1.78
CA VAL A 53 -19.05 27.47 3.04
C VAL A 53 -17.96 26.45 3.35
N LEU A 54 -17.64 26.24 4.63
CA LEU A 54 -16.69 25.22 5.05
C LEU A 54 -17.45 23.96 5.47
N LEU A 55 -17.08 22.83 4.91
CA LEU A 55 -17.53 21.51 5.35
C LEU A 55 -16.44 20.86 6.19
N ASN A 56 -16.83 20.26 7.31
CA ASN A 56 -15.94 19.55 8.22
C ASN A 56 -16.51 18.16 8.54
N ARG A 57 -15.66 17.13 8.43
CA ARG A 57 -15.94 15.80 8.97
C ARG A 57 -15.08 15.56 10.20
N ALA A 58 -15.73 15.41 11.35
CA ALA A 58 -15.07 15.06 12.60
C ALA A 58 -14.95 13.52 12.73
N PRO A 59 -13.83 13.00 13.28
CA PRO A 59 -12.63 13.71 13.73
C PRO A 59 -11.71 14.13 12.55
N THR A 60 -11.23 15.38 12.58
CA THR A 60 -10.35 15.92 11.54
C THR A 60 -8.89 15.44 11.75
N LEU A 61 -8.52 14.32 11.13
CA LEU A 61 -7.16 13.75 11.26
C LEU A 61 -6.11 14.46 10.39
N HIS A 62 -6.54 15.10 9.32
CA HIS A 62 -5.67 15.77 8.34
C HIS A 62 -6.39 16.97 7.72
N ARG A 63 -5.64 17.88 7.10
CA ARG A 63 -6.17 19.14 6.55
C ARG A 63 -7.33 18.99 5.56
N LEU A 64 -7.41 17.90 4.79
CA LEU A 64 -8.49 17.71 3.81
C LEU A 64 -9.83 17.31 4.46
N GLY A 65 -9.85 17.03 5.77
CA GLY A 65 -11.08 16.86 6.54
C GLY A 65 -11.88 18.15 6.74
N ILE A 66 -11.32 19.31 6.34
CA ILE A 66 -12.03 20.59 6.23
C ILE A 66 -11.75 21.22 4.87
N GLN A 67 -12.78 21.50 4.10
CA GLN A 67 -12.66 22.13 2.77
C GLN A 67 -13.76 23.16 2.54
N ALA A 68 -13.49 24.12 1.66
CA ALA A 68 -14.46 25.11 1.22
C ALA A 68 -15.18 24.67 -0.07
N PHE A 69 -16.47 24.99 -0.12
CA PHE A 69 -17.37 24.70 -1.24
C PHE A 69 -18.29 25.88 -1.51
N GLU A 70 -18.86 25.94 -2.71
CA GLU A 70 -19.97 26.85 -3.01
C GLU A 70 -21.30 26.13 -2.75
N PRO A 71 -22.20 26.72 -1.93
CA PRO A 71 -23.46 26.08 -1.58
C PRO A 71 -24.47 26.14 -2.73
N THR A 72 -25.16 25.03 -2.99
CA THR A 72 -26.33 24.98 -3.88
C THR A 72 -27.58 24.64 -3.08
N LEU A 73 -28.70 25.33 -3.36
CA LEU A 73 -29.96 25.07 -2.70
C LEU A 73 -30.57 23.76 -3.23
N ILE A 74 -30.88 22.88 -2.30
CA ILE A 74 -31.53 21.59 -2.57
C ILE A 74 -32.69 21.39 -1.60
N GLU A 75 -33.66 20.58 -2.03
CA GLU A 75 -34.72 20.09 -1.17
C GLU A 75 -34.21 19.02 -0.19
N GLY A 76 -35.00 18.75 0.85
CA GLY A 76 -34.70 17.74 1.86
C GLY A 76 -33.85 18.26 3.03
N LYS A 77 -33.31 17.32 3.83
CA LYS A 77 -32.59 17.60 5.09
C LYS A 77 -31.13 17.17 5.10
N ALA A 78 -30.69 16.39 4.10
CA ALA A 78 -29.34 15.87 4.02
C ALA A 78 -28.40 16.82 3.24
N ILE A 79 -27.14 16.88 3.66
CA ILE A 79 -26.09 17.58 2.90
C ILE A 79 -25.70 16.69 1.71
N GLN A 80 -25.63 17.28 0.51
CA GLN A 80 -25.06 16.60 -0.65
C GLN A 80 -23.57 16.93 -0.74
N LEU A 81 -22.76 15.91 -0.93
CA LEU A 81 -21.30 16.02 -1.03
C LEU A 81 -20.85 15.55 -2.42
N HIS A 82 -19.86 16.23 -2.99
CA HIS A 82 -19.31 15.83 -4.27
C HIS A 82 -18.56 14.49 -4.16
N PRO A 83 -18.81 13.49 -5.03
CA PRO A 83 -18.22 12.16 -4.88
C PRO A 83 -16.68 12.10 -4.89
N LEU A 84 -16.01 12.99 -5.64
CA LEU A 84 -14.54 13.02 -5.70
C LEU A 84 -13.87 13.51 -4.41
N VAL A 85 -14.59 14.18 -3.51
CA VAL A 85 -14.03 14.62 -2.22
C VAL A 85 -14.29 13.61 -1.11
N CYS A 86 -15.10 12.57 -1.33
CA CYS A 86 -15.39 11.56 -0.30
C CYS A 86 -14.12 10.85 0.17
N THR A 87 -13.17 10.58 -0.73
CA THR A 87 -11.85 10.02 -0.37
C THR A 87 -11.06 10.96 0.53
N ALA A 88 -11.10 12.26 0.24
CA ALA A 88 -10.42 13.30 1.00
C ALA A 88 -11.02 13.51 2.40
N PHE A 89 -12.35 13.38 2.55
CA PHE A 89 -13.00 13.37 3.86
C PHE A 89 -12.96 12.00 4.55
N ASN A 90 -12.55 10.94 3.85
CA ASN A 90 -12.75 9.54 4.22
C ASN A 90 -14.22 9.25 4.62
N ALA A 91 -15.16 9.86 3.90
CA ALA A 91 -16.58 9.85 4.24
C ALA A 91 -17.30 8.63 3.64
N ASP A 92 -18.12 7.99 4.48
CA ASP A 92 -19.01 6.90 4.09
C ASP A 92 -20.47 7.38 4.17
N PHE A 93 -21.39 6.69 3.48
CA PHE A 93 -22.80 7.08 3.39
C PHE A 93 -23.73 6.12 4.14
N ASP A 94 -23.32 5.69 5.33
CA ASP A 94 -24.06 4.77 6.22
C ASP A 94 -24.72 5.48 7.43
N GLY A 95 -24.65 6.82 7.46
CA GLY A 95 -25.21 7.64 8.54
C GLY A 95 -24.28 8.74 9.06
N ASP A 96 -23.08 8.84 8.49
CA ASP A 96 -22.10 9.90 8.79
C ASP A 96 -22.70 11.31 8.72
N GLN A 97 -22.18 12.18 9.59
CA GLN A 97 -22.58 13.58 9.68
C GLN A 97 -21.38 14.49 9.37
N MET A 98 -21.68 15.64 8.76
CA MET A 98 -20.72 16.70 8.52
C MET A 98 -21.25 18.02 9.08
N ALA A 99 -20.33 18.84 9.59
CA ALA A 99 -20.64 20.17 10.07
C ALA A 99 -20.43 21.21 8.95
N VAL A 100 -21.30 22.23 8.93
CA VAL A 100 -21.21 23.35 8.00
C VAL A 100 -20.87 24.62 8.79
N HIS A 101 -19.85 25.34 8.35
CA HIS A 101 -19.48 26.64 8.92
C HIS A 101 -19.57 27.72 7.84
N VAL A 102 -20.09 28.90 8.20
CA VAL A 102 -20.21 30.05 7.29
C VAL A 102 -19.16 31.11 7.67
N PRO A 103 -18.14 31.36 6.82
CA PRO A 103 -17.21 32.46 7.02
C PRO A 103 -17.94 33.80 6.88
N LEU A 104 -17.80 34.67 7.89
CA LEU A 104 -18.55 35.94 7.95
C LEU A 104 -17.74 37.13 7.41
N SER A 105 -16.46 37.25 7.76
CA SER A 105 -15.62 38.36 7.30
C SER A 105 -15.20 38.18 5.84
N LEU A 106 -14.91 39.30 5.16
CA LEU A 106 -14.45 39.27 3.78
C LEU A 106 -13.09 38.57 3.66
N GLU A 107 -12.21 38.76 4.66
CA GLU A 107 -10.90 38.11 4.73
C GLU A 107 -11.07 36.59 4.82
N ALA A 108 -11.99 36.10 5.65
CA ALA A 108 -12.24 34.66 5.80
C ALA A 108 -12.86 34.05 4.53
N GLN A 109 -13.72 34.79 3.83
CA GLN A 109 -14.30 34.35 2.55
C GLN A 109 -13.22 34.27 1.46
N LEU A 110 -12.34 35.27 1.39
CA LEU A 110 -11.20 35.28 0.46
C LEU A 110 -10.22 34.16 0.77
N GLU A 111 -9.88 33.96 2.05
CA GLU A 111 -9.00 32.87 2.49
C GLU A 111 -9.59 31.50 2.16
N ALA A 112 -10.88 31.29 2.44
CA ALA A 112 -11.57 30.05 2.12
C ALA A 112 -11.53 29.76 0.61
N ARG A 113 -11.73 30.79 -0.22
CA ARG A 113 -11.71 30.67 -1.68
C ARG A 113 -10.31 30.43 -2.26
N VAL A 114 -9.29 31.09 -1.73
CA VAL A 114 -7.92 31.00 -2.24
C VAL A 114 -7.20 29.75 -1.70
N LEU A 115 -7.36 29.42 -0.42
CA LEU A 115 -6.58 28.36 0.23
C LEU A 115 -7.37 27.07 0.43
N MET A 116 -8.65 27.14 0.80
CA MET A 116 -9.41 25.97 1.28
C MET A 116 -10.36 25.36 0.25
N MET A 117 -10.56 26.01 -0.90
CA MET A 117 -11.45 25.51 -1.95
C MET A 117 -11.06 24.10 -2.37
N SER A 118 -12.03 23.22 -2.54
CA SER A 118 -11.81 21.82 -2.92
C SER A 118 -11.06 21.69 -4.26
N THR A 119 -11.35 22.57 -5.22
CA THR A 119 -10.65 22.65 -6.51
C THR A 119 -9.17 23.01 -6.38
N ASN A 120 -8.78 23.68 -5.29
CA ASN A 120 -7.40 24.08 -5.01
C ASN A 120 -6.59 22.96 -4.33
N ASN A 121 -7.26 22.04 -3.62
CA ASN A 121 -6.62 21.02 -2.78
C ASN A 121 -6.82 19.60 -3.36
N ILE A 122 -6.11 19.31 -4.45
CA ILE A 122 -6.29 18.07 -5.24
C ILE A 122 -5.19 17.02 -5.07
N LEU A 123 -4.12 17.33 -4.33
CA LEU A 123 -3.02 16.43 -4.03
C LEU A 123 -2.99 16.01 -2.55
N HIS A 124 -2.38 14.86 -2.30
CA HIS A 124 -2.15 14.35 -0.96
C HIS A 124 -0.93 15.02 -0.31
N PRO A 125 -1.04 15.66 0.87
CA PRO A 125 0.05 16.41 1.49
C PRO A 125 1.30 15.59 1.83
N ALA A 126 1.17 14.28 2.05
CA ALA A 126 2.31 13.43 2.41
C ALA A 126 3.12 12.92 1.21
N SER A 127 2.51 12.81 0.03
CA SER A 127 3.11 12.11 -1.12
C SER A 127 3.08 12.90 -2.43
N GLY A 128 2.25 13.94 -2.52
CA GLY A 128 2.02 14.70 -3.76
C GLY A 128 1.22 13.96 -4.82
N ALA A 129 0.72 12.76 -4.53
CA ALA A 129 -0.16 12.02 -5.44
C ALA A 129 -1.57 12.66 -5.47
N PRO A 130 -2.31 12.60 -6.59
CA PRO A 130 -3.69 13.07 -6.63
C PRO A 130 -4.56 12.33 -5.60
N ILE A 131 -5.37 13.07 -4.83
CA ILE A 131 -6.33 12.50 -3.85
C ILE A 131 -7.75 12.41 -4.39
N ILE A 132 -8.09 13.27 -5.35
CA ILE A 132 -9.39 13.33 -6.04
C ILE A 132 -9.55 12.21 -7.10
N VAL A 133 -8.96 11.05 -6.83
CA VAL A 133 -9.02 9.90 -7.74
C VAL A 133 -10.42 9.30 -7.67
N PRO A 134 -11.07 9.03 -8.82
CA PRO A 134 -12.31 8.27 -8.86
C PRO A 134 -12.20 7.00 -8.02
N SER A 135 -13.28 6.65 -7.33
CA SER A 135 -13.32 5.48 -6.45
C SER A 135 -14.53 4.61 -6.74
N GLN A 136 -14.47 3.35 -6.29
CA GLN A 136 -15.58 2.41 -6.33
C GLN A 136 -16.18 2.30 -7.75
N ASP A 137 -17.47 2.59 -7.91
CA ASP A 137 -18.23 2.39 -9.14
C ASP A 137 -17.70 3.20 -10.32
N MET A 138 -17.14 4.40 -10.07
CA MET A 138 -16.53 5.20 -11.13
C MET A 138 -15.35 4.48 -11.78
N VAL A 139 -14.50 3.86 -10.95
CA VAL A 139 -13.35 3.07 -11.41
C VAL A 139 -13.86 1.86 -12.18
N LEU A 140 -14.91 1.21 -11.69
CA LEU A 140 -15.48 0.03 -12.34
C LEU A 140 -16.06 0.36 -13.73
N GLY A 141 -16.73 1.50 -13.88
CA GLY A 141 -17.25 1.96 -15.18
C GLY A 141 -16.15 2.30 -16.19
N LEU A 142 -15.09 2.98 -15.74
CA LEU A 142 -13.93 3.28 -16.59
C LEU A 142 -13.15 2.01 -16.94
N TYR A 143 -12.99 1.11 -15.98
CA TYR A 143 -12.39 -0.20 -16.18
C TYR A 143 -13.17 -0.97 -17.24
N TYR A 144 -14.50 -1.08 -17.10
CA TYR A 144 -15.38 -1.74 -18.07
C TYR A 144 -15.20 -1.17 -19.48
N LEU A 145 -15.22 0.16 -19.64
CA LEU A 145 -14.95 0.81 -20.93
C LEU A 145 -13.61 0.43 -21.56
N SER A 146 -12.59 0.21 -20.72
CA SER A 146 -11.22 -0.06 -21.18
C SER A 146 -10.91 -1.53 -21.52
N ILE A 147 -11.84 -2.45 -21.24
CA ILE A 147 -11.68 -3.89 -21.51
C ILE A 147 -11.57 -4.15 -23.02
N VAL A 148 -10.72 -5.11 -23.37
CA VAL A 148 -10.55 -5.63 -24.73
C VAL A 148 -11.00 -7.08 -24.75
N ASN A 149 -11.92 -7.40 -25.65
CA ASN A 149 -12.36 -8.78 -25.88
C ASN A 149 -11.88 -9.27 -27.26
N GLN A 150 -11.87 -10.58 -27.43
CA GLN A 150 -11.56 -11.26 -28.70
C GLN A 150 -12.86 -11.68 -29.41
N ASN A 151 -12.84 -11.68 -30.75
CA ASN A 151 -13.94 -12.11 -31.61
C ASN A 151 -15.24 -11.32 -31.36
N GLU A 152 -15.11 -10.01 -31.13
CA GLU A 152 -16.26 -9.13 -30.97
C GLU A 152 -16.76 -8.61 -32.33
N PRO A 153 -18.06 -8.33 -32.48
CA PRO A 153 -18.59 -7.67 -33.66
C PRO A 153 -17.88 -6.33 -33.93
N GLY A 154 -17.43 -6.14 -35.17
CA GLY A 154 -16.70 -4.95 -35.60
C GLY A 154 -15.19 -4.98 -35.34
N GLU A 155 -14.61 -6.14 -34.98
CA GLU A 155 -13.16 -6.30 -34.87
C GLU A 155 -12.45 -5.98 -36.20
N GLY A 156 -11.40 -5.15 -36.14
CA GLY A 156 -10.62 -4.71 -37.29
C GLY A 156 -11.19 -3.52 -38.06
N MET A 157 -12.37 -3.00 -37.69
CA MET A 157 -12.92 -1.79 -38.31
C MET A 157 -12.05 -0.55 -38.03
N VAL A 158 -12.07 0.40 -38.96
CA VAL A 158 -11.28 1.63 -38.89
C VAL A 158 -12.25 2.81 -38.84
N PHE A 159 -12.09 3.68 -37.84
CA PHE A 159 -12.96 4.84 -37.62
C PHE A 159 -12.17 6.14 -37.76
N ALA A 160 -12.73 7.09 -38.53
CA ALA A 160 -12.07 8.35 -38.83
C ALA A 160 -12.35 9.44 -37.78
N ASP A 161 -13.53 9.38 -37.15
CA ASP A 161 -13.95 10.32 -36.12
C ASP A 161 -14.80 9.65 -35.02
N MET A 162 -15.10 10.44 -33.99
CA MET A 162 -15.88 9.98 -32.84
C MET A 162 -17.38 9.86 -33.14
N GLY A 163 -17.91 10.66 -34.08
CA GLY A 163 -19.33 10.64 -34.44
C GLY A 163 -19.70 9.35 -35.17
N GLU A 164 -18.86 8.92 -36.11
CA GLU A 164 -18.94 7.63 -36.82
C GLU A 164 -18.88 6.47 -35.83
N LEU A 165 -17.97 6.54 -34.85
CA LEU A 165 -17.84 5.53 -33.82
C LEU A 165 -19.09 5.44 -32.93
N GLN A 166 -19.63 6.59 -32.49
CA GLN A 166 -20.87 6.64 -31.71
C GLN A 166 -22.06 6.08 -32.51
N HIS A 167 -22.18 6.46 -33.78
CA HIS A 167 -23.22 5.94 -34.66
C HIS A 167 -23.11 4.42 -34.82
N ALA A 168 -21.90 3.88 -35.00
CA ALA A 168 -21.67 2.44 -35.10
C ALA A 168 -21.98 1.69 -33.79
N LEU A 169 -21.73 2.30 -32.64
CA LEU A 169 -22.13 1.74 -31.32
C LEU A 169 -23.65 1.72 -31.17
N GLU A 170 -24.34 2.79 -31.57
CA GLU A 170 -25.80 2.88 -31.49
C GLU A 170 -26.52 1.91 -32.43
N THR A 171 -25.99 1.72 -33.65
CA THR A 171 -26.50 0.72 -34.61
C THR A 171 -26.06 -0.70 -34.26
N LYS A 172 -25.22 -0.88 -33.22
CA LYS A 172 -24.62 -2.15 -32.77
C LYS A 172 -23.76 -2.84 -33.84
N ALA A 173 -23.22 -2.07 -34.79
CA ALA A 173 -22.25 -2.56 -35.76
C ALA A 173 -20.90 -2.89 -35.11
N VAL A 174 -20.58 -2.22 -34.00
CA VAL A 174 -19.39 -2.47 -33.17
C VAL A 174 -19.78 -2.52 -31.69
N THR A 175 -19.04 -3.28 -30.88
CA THR A 175 -19.24 -3.32 -29.41
C THR A 175 -18.14 -2.52 -28.68
N LEU A 176 -18.40 -2.12 -27.43
CA LEU A 176 -17.46 -1.29 -26.64
C LEU A 176 -16.06 -1.91 -26.47
N HIS A 177 -15.97 -3.24 -26.51
CA HIS A 177 -14.74 -4.00 -26.26
C HIS A 177 -14.08 -4.55 -27.53
N ALA A 178 -14.63 -4.25 -28.71
CA ALA A 178 -14.08 -4.68 -29.98
C ALA A 178 -12.74 -3.99 -30.27
N LYS A 179 -11.77 -4.73 -30.83
CA LYS A 179 -10.50 -4.15 -31.27
C LYS A 179 -10.70 -3.41 -32.59
N ILE A 180 -10.44 -2.12 -32.59
CA ILE A 180 -10.62 -1.24 -33.74
C ILE A 180 -9.37 -0.39 -33.97
N LYS A 181 -9.29 0.27 -35.12
CA LYS A 181 -8.30 1.31 -35.37
C LYS A 181 -8.99 2.68 -35.33
N GLY A 182 -8.67 3.47 -34.32
CA GLY A 182 -9.24 4.80 -34.11
C GLY A 182 -8.24 5.89 -34.47
N ARG A 183 -8.69 6.92 -35.19
CA ARG A 183 -7.90 8.14 -35.39
C ARG A 183 -8.08 9.08 -34.18
N PHE A 184 -6.99 9.35 -33.46
CA PHE A 184 -6.96 10.33 -32.38
C PHE A 184 -6.28 11.62 -32.86
N ARG A 185 -6.89 12.78 -32.58
CA ARG A 185 -6.35 14.11 -32.94
C ARG A 185 -5.80 14.78 -31.69
N THR A 186 -4.50 14.99 -31.67
CA THR A 186 -3.78 15.72 -30.61
C THR A 186 -3.12 16.98 -31.16
N VAL A 187 -2.40 17.72 -30.32
CA VAL A 187 -1.59 18.88 -30.69
C VAL A 187 -0.11 18.52 -30.62
N ASP A 188 0.72 19.10 -31.49
CA ASP A 188 2.18 19.01 -31.41
C ASP A 188 2.81 20.15 -30.58
N ALA A 189 4.14 20.14 -30.45
CA ALA A 189 4.91 21.13 -29.69
C ALA A 189 4.75 22.57 -30.22
N GLU A 190 4.30 22.72 -31.45
CA GLU A 190 4.08 24.00 -32.14
C GLU A 190 2.59 24.41 -32.10
N GLY A 191 1.72 23.58 -31.52
CA GLY A 191 0.28 23.80 -31.40
C GLY A 191 -0.54 23.39 -32.62
N ASN A 192 0.07 22.76 -33.62
CA ASN A 192 -0.64 22.25 -34.79
C ASN A 192 -1.35 20.94 -34.46
N VAL A 193 -2.51 20.73 -35.10
CA VAL A 193 -3.31 19.51 -34.90
C VAL A 193 -2.67 18.35 -35.66
N VAL A 194 -2.15 17.37 -34.93
CA VAL A 194 -1.61 16.13 -35.49
C VAL A 194 -2.56 14.98 -35.22
N SER A 195 -2.84 14.18 -36.25
CA SER A 195 -3.63 12.96 -36.11
C SER A 195 -2.77 11.71 -36.20
N LYS A 196 -2.97 10.76 -35.28
CA LYS A 196 -2.35 9.43 -35.33
C LYS A 196 -3.43 8.35 -35.23
N ILE A 197 -3.17 7.20 -35.85
CA ILE A 197 -4.04 6.02 -35.78
C ILE A 197 -3.50 5.11 -34.70
N TYR A 198 -4.37 4.66 -33.80
CA TYR A 198 -4.04 3.75 -32.71
C TYR A 198 -4.88 2.49 -32.78
N ASP A 199 -4.27 1.35 -32.46
CA ASP A 199 -5.01 0.11 -32.17
C ASP A 199 -5.62 0.24 -30.77
N THR A 200 -6.95 0.24 -30.68
CA THR A 200 -7.70 0.62 -29.47
C THR A 200 -9.09 -0.05 -29.45
N THR A 201 -9.93 0.33 -28.49
CA THR A 201 -11.36 -0.05 -28.44
C THR A 201 -12.24 1.19 -28.49
N PRO A 202 -13.52 1.06 -28.88
CA PRO A 202 -14.44 2.19 -28.81
C PRO A 202 -14.50 2.81 -27.41
N GLY A 203 -14.51 1.98 -26.35
CA GLY A 203 -14.55 2.49 -24.98
C GLY A 203 -13.29 3.28 -24.56
N ARG A 204 -12.09 2.86 -24.99
CA ARG A 204 -10.85 3.62 -24.77
C ARG A 204 -10.81 4.93 -25.57
N MET A 205 -11.42 4.97 -26.76
CA MET A 205 -11.58 6.21 -27.54
C MET A 205 -12.49 7.21 -26.82
N ILE A 206 -13.61 6.76 -26.23
CA ILE A 206 -14.50 7.61 -25.41
C ILE A 206 -13.72 8.23 -24.24
N ILE A 207 -12.89 7.45 -23.55
CA ILE A 207 -12.05 7.95 -22.44
C ILE A 207 -11.02 8.97 -22.97
N GLY A 208 -10.34 8.63 -24.07
CA GLY A 208 -9.31 9.50 -24.64
C GLY A 208 -9.84 10.82 -25.19
N GLU A 209 -11.09 10.90 -25.63
CA GLU A 209 -11.73 12.16 -26.04
C GLU A 209 -11.77 13.19 -24.91
N LEU A 210 -11.85 12.73 -23.66
CA LEU A 210 -11.87 13.60 -22.48
C LEU A 210 -10.48 14.14 -22.12
N LEU A 211 -9.40 13.55 -22.63
CA LEU A 211 -8.05 14.02 -22.33
C LEU A 211 -7.85 15.46 -22.82
N PRO A 212 -7.22 16.33 -22.02
CA PRO A 212 -6.82 17.65 -22.48
C PRO A 212 -5.85 17.53 -23.67
N LYS A 213 -6.07 18.35 -24.70
CA LYS A 213 -5.21 18.36 -25.89
C LYS A 213 -3.87 19.00 -25.54
N ASN A 214 -2.89 18.17 -25.22
CA ASN A 214 -1.53 18.58 -24.89
C ASN A 214 -0.52 17.54 -25.40
N VAL A 215 0.62 18.01 -25.86
CA VAL A 215 1.73 17.20 -26.40
C VAL A 215 2.22 16.17 -25.39
N ASN A 216 2.28 16.56 -24.11
CA ASN A 216 2.81 15.74 -23.04
C ASN A 216 1.77 14.77 -22.44
N VAL A 217 0.53 14.78 -22.96
CA VAL A 217 -0.53 13.84 -22.56
C VAL A 217 -0.86 12.94 -23.77
N PRO A 218 -0.06 11.88 -24.02
CA PRO A 218 -0.29 11.02 -25.16
C PRO A 218 -1.54 10.16 -24.95
N TYR A 219 -2.22 9.81 -26.04
CA TYR A 219 -3.38 8.89 -26.03
C TYR A 219 -3.06 7.53 -25.40
N GLU A 220 -1.80 7.11 -25.41
CA GLU A 220 -1.31 5.90 -24.74
C GLU A 220 -1.63 5.89 -23.24
N THR A 221 -1.73 7.06 -22.59
CA THR A 221 -2.17 7.15 -21.19
C THR A 221 -3.59 6.63 -20.98
N ALA A 222 -4.47 6.82 -21.98
CA ALA A 222 -5.84 6.31 -22.03
C ALA A 222 -5.95 4.90 -22.68
N ASN A 223 -4.98 4.50 -23.51
CA ASN A 223 -5.00 3.21 -24.22
C ASN A 223 -4.45 2.04 -23.40
N GLN A 224 -5.00 1.85 -22.21
CA GLN A 224 -4.65 0.75 -21.31
C GLN A 224 -5.87 0.39 -20.45
N GLU A 225 -5.81 -0.72 -19.75
CA GLU A 225 -6.87 -1.09 -18.80
C GLU A 225 -6.88 -0.09 -17.62
N MET A 226 -8.03 0.54 -17.40
CA MET A 226 -8.21 1.61 -16.42
C MET A 226 -8.45 1.04 -15.02
N THR A 227 -7.41 0.46 -14.44
CA THR A 227 -7.38 0.14 -13.00
C THR A 227 -7.29 1.42 -12.17
N LYS A 228 -7.64 1.37 -10.88
CA LYS A 228 -7.49 2.50 -9.94
C LYS A 228 -6.09 3.13 -9.98
N LYS A 229 -5.04 2.31 -10.12
CA LYS A 229 -3.64 2.76 -10.23
C LYS A 229 -3.41 3.52 -11.54
N ASN A 230 -3.88 2.98 -12.65
CA ASN A 230 -3.70 3.59 -13.98
C ASN A 230 -4.49 4.90 -14.11
N ILE A 231 -5.71 4.96 -13.55
CA ILE A 231 -6.50 6.20 -13.48
C ILE A 231 -5.77 7.28 -12.67
N SER A 232 -5.20 6.93 -11.51
CA SER A 232 -4.42 7.86 -10.69
C SER A 232 -3.20 8.40 -11.45
N LYS A 233 -2.48 7.52 -12.18
CA LYS A 233 -1.35 7.91 -13.04
C LYS A 233 -1.78 8.82 -14.20
N MET A 234 -2.94 8.55 -14.80
CA MET A 234 -3.50 9.40 -15.86
C MET A 234 -3.82 10.80 -15.33
N ILE A 235 -4.47 10.91 -14.17
CA ILE A 235 -4.77 12.21 -13.53
C ILE A 235 -3.48 12.95 -13.15
N ASP A 236 -2.49 12.25 -12.60
CA ASP A 236 -1.19 12.83 -12.25
C ASP A 236 -0.46 13.38 -13.48
N THR A 237 -0.51 12.66 -14.61
CA THR A 237 0.06 13.13 -15.89
C THR A 237 -0.64 14.39 -16.39
N VAL A 238 -1.98 14.44 -16.31
CA VAL A 238 -2.75 15.64 -16.68
C VAL A 238 -2.43 16.82 -15.76
N TYR A 239 -2.32 16.59 -14.45
CA TYR A 239 -1.98 17.62 -13.48
C TYR A 239 -0.63 18.27 -13.75
N ARG A 240 0.40 17.45 -14.00
CA ARG A 240 1.77 17.94 -14.21
C ARG A 240 1.94 18.73 -15.51
N HIS A 241 1.17 18.41 -16.55
CA HIS A 241 1.37 18.99 -17.88
C HIS A 241 0.33 20.05 -18.28
N CYS A 242 -0.88 19.98 -17.72
CA CYS A 242 -1.99 20.89 -18.06
C CYS A 242 -2.38 21.83 -16.90
N GLY A 243 -1.81 21.60 -15.70
CA GLY A 243 -2.09 22.40 -14.53
C GLY A 243 -3.43 22.09 -13.87
N GLN A 244 -3.76 22.88 -12.85
CA GLN A 244 -4.85 22.58 -11.93
C GLN A 244 -6.25 22.67 -12.54
N LYS A 245 -6.55 23.75 -13.26
CA LYS A 245 -7.89 24.01 -13.80
C LYS A 245 -8.36 22.92 -14.77
N GLU A 246 -7.51 22.57 -15.73
CA GLU A 246 -7.81 21.51 -16.71
C GLU A 246 -7.95 20.14 -16.03
N THR A 247 -7.17 19.88 -14.98
CA THR A 247 -7.27 18.63 -14.21
C THR A 247 -8.61 18.51 -13.51
N VAL A 248 -9.12 19.58 -12.88
CA VAL A 248 -10.42 19.56 -12.22
C VAL A 248 -11.54 19.27 -13.23
N ILE A 249 -11.53 19.96 -14.36
CA ILE A 249 -12.52 19.76 -15.45
C ILE A 249 -12.45 18.31 -15.96
N PHE A 250 -11.24 17.78 -16.13
CA PHE A 250 -11.01 16.41 -16.56
C PHE A 250 -11.57 15.40 -15.56
N CYS A 251 -11.28 15.56 -14.26
CA CYS A 251 -11.76 14.67 -13.22
C CYS A 251 -13.30 14.65 -13.13
N ASP A 252 -13.97 15.79 -13.26
CA ASP A 252 -15.43 15.86 -13.25
C ASP A 252 -16.07 15.14 -14.45
N ARG A 253 -15.48 15.30 -15.65
CA ARG A 253 -15.95 14.60 -16.85
C ARG A 253 -15.74 13.10 -16.75
N ILE A 254 -14.59 12.67 -16.23
CA ILE A 254 -14.29 11.26 -16.00
C ILE A 254 -15.24 10.65 -14.96
N MET A 255 -15.56 11.39 -13.90
CA MET A 255 -16.53 10.96 -12.90
C MET A 255 -17.89 10.69 -13.56
N ALA A 256 -18.40 11.64 -14.35
CA ALA A 256 -19.68 11.50 -15.04
C ALA A 256 -19.69 10.30 -16.00
N LEU A 257 -18.62 10.13 -16.78
CA LEU A 257 -18.45 8.99 -17.69
C LEU A 257 -18.44 7.65 -16.93
N GLY A 258 -17.67 7.59 -15.84
CA GLY A 258 -17.57 6.41 -14.99
C GLY A 258 -18.93 5.98 -14.43
N PHE A 259 -19.71 6.90 -13.88
CA PHE A 259 -21.05 6.58 -13.37
C PHE A 259 -22.01 6.11 -14.46
N ALA A 260 -22.05 6.80 -15.60
CA ALA A 260 -22.95 6.46 -16.70
C ALA A 260 -22.68 5.04 -17.22
N HIS A 261 -21.41 4.69 -17.41
CA HIS A 261 -21.03 3.38 -17.92
C HIS A 261 -21.05 2.28 -16.85
N ALA A 262 -20.80 2.59 -15.57
CA ALA A 262 -21.00 1.63 -14.50
C ALA A 262 -22.47 1.18 -14.41
N CYS A 263 -23.41 2.12 -14.52
CA CYS A 263 -24.84 1.81 -14.54
C CYS A 263 -25.23 0.97 -15.76
N ARG A 264 -24.76 1.34 -16.95
CA ARG A 264 -25.02 0.60 -18.21
C ARG A 264 -24.41 -0.79 -18.23
N ALA A 265 -23.27 -0.99 -17.57
CA ALA A 265 -22.59 -2.28 -17.52
C ALA A 265 -23.42 -3.34 -16.77
N GLY A 266 -24.32 -2.93 -15.87
CA GLY A 266 -25.20 -3.86 -15.16
C GLY A 266 -24.45 -4.90 -14.32
N ILE A 267 -23.27 -4.53 -13.80
CA ILE A 267 -22.40 -5.45 -13.07
C ILE A 267 -23.08 -5.85 -11.77
N SER A 268 -23.27 -7.16 -11.61
CA SER A 268 -23.94 -7.76 -10.46
C SER A 268 -22.99 -8.67 -9.68
N PHE A 269 -23.42 -9.10 -8.51
CA PHE A 269 -22.69 -10.02 -7.64
C PHE A 269 -23.62 -11.16 -7.25
N GLY A 270 -23.49 -12.30 -7.93
CA GLY A 270 -24.30 -13.49 -7.71
C GLY A 270 -23.54 -14.60 -6.97
N LYS A 271 -24.29 -15.59 -6.49
CA LYS A 271 -23.74 -16.84 -5.93
C LYS A 271 -22.94 -17.62 -6.98
N ASP A 272 -23.37 -17.58 -8.24
CA ASP A 272 -22.77 -18.34 -9.33
C ASP A 272 -21.45 -17.73 -9.83
N ASP A 273 -21.27 -16.42 -9.62
CA ASP A 273 -20.01 -15.74 -9.93
C ASP A 273 -18.85 -16.20 -9.02
N MET A 274 -19.17 -16.71 -7.82
CA MET A 274 -18.20 -17.27 -6.89
C MET A 274 -17.78 -18.69 -7.32
N LEU A 275 -16.79 -18.82 -8.19
CA LEU A 275 -16.34 -20.12 -8.67
C LEU A 275 -15.36 -20.76 -7.68
N ILE A 276 -15.70 -21.94 -7.18
CA ILE A 276 -14.82 -22.76 -6.32
C ILE A 276 -13.94 -23.60 -7.26
N PRO A 277 -12.61 -23.62 -7.08
CA PRO A 277 -11.75 -24.43 -7.93
C PRO A 277 -11.92 -25.93 -7.62
N ASP A 278 -12.05 -26.75 -8.66
CA ASP A 278 -12.21 -28.21 -8.53
C ASP A 278 -10.99 -28.87 -7.87
N THR A 279 -9.81 -28.26 -8.01
CA THR A 279 -8.54 -28.68 -7.41
C THR A 279 -8.51 -28.53 -5.89
N LYS A 280 -9.43 -27.75 -5.29
CA LYS A 280 -9.49 -27.47 -3.85
C LYS A 280 -9.50 -28.75 -3.02
N LEU A 281 -10.40 -29.70 -3.32
CA LEU A 281 -10.56 -30.92 -2.53
C LEU A 281 -9.26 -31.74 -2.49
N LYS A 282 -8.56 -31.80 -3.63
CA LYS A 282 -7.28 -32.48 -3.73
C LYS A 282 -6.21 -31.81 -2.86
N LEU A 283 -6.04 -30.49 -2.99
CA LEU A 283 -5.06 -29.72 -2.20
C LEU A 283 -5.31 -29.83 -0.69
N VAL A 284 -6.56 -29.78 -0.27
CA VAL A 284 -6.96 -29.96 1.14
C VAL A 284 -6.61 -31.37 1.62
N SER A 285 -6.95 -32.41 0.85
CA SER A 285 -6.66 -33.79 1.23
C SER A 285 -5.15 -34.09 1.32
N GLU A 286 -4.34 -33.52 0.42
CA GLU A 286 -2.88 -33.62 0.46
C GLU A 286 -2.32 -32.96 1.72
N THR A 287 -2.86 -31.80 2.11
CA THR A 287 -2.42 -31.06 3.29
C THR A 287 -2.86 -31.73 4.59
N GLU A 288 -4.06 -32.32 4.61
CA GLU A 288 -4.56 -33.10 5.74
C GLU A 288 -3.72 -34.36 5.97
N ALA A 289 -3.31 -35.03 4.89
CA ALA A 289 -2.39 -36.17 4.97
C ALA A 289 -1.01 -35.77 5.54
N LEU A 290 -0.46 -34.62 5.10
CA LEU A 290 0.79 -34.08 5.63
C LEU A 290 0.68 -33.71 7.12
N ALA A 291 -0.43 -33.07 7.53
CA ALA A 291 -0.67 -32.74 8.93
C ALA A 291 -0.74 -33.99 9.81
N LYS A 292 -1.37 -35.06 9.31
CA LYS A 292 -1.42 -36.36 9.98
C LYS A 292 -0.06 -37.04 10.05
N GLU A 293 0.78 -36.88 9.02
CA GLU A 293 2.17 -37.35 9.04
C GLU A 293 2.99 -36.63 10.11
N TYR A 294 2.85 -35.30 10.23
CA TYR A 294 3.51 -34.55 11.31
C TYR A 294 3.01 -34.96 12.70
N GLU A 295 1.73 -35.25 12.83
CA GLU A 295 1.18 -35.79 14.07
C GLU A 295 1.75 -37.18 14.41
N GLN A 296 1.94 -38.04 13.40
CA GLN A 296 2.59 -39.33 13.58
C GLN A 296 4.07 -39.16 13.96
N GLN A 297 4.81 -38.28 13.28
CA GLN A 297 6.20 -37.97 13.61
C GLN A 297 6.34 -37.45 15.05
N TYR A 298 5.37 -36.66 15.52
CA TYR A 298 5.32 -36.21 16.90
C TYR A 298 5.10 -37.38 17.88
N ASN A 299 4.11 -38.25 17.58
CA ASN A 299 3.83 -39.43 18.39
C ASN A 299 5.01 -40.43 18.43
N ASP A 300 5.76 -40.52 17.33
CA ASP A 300 6.97 -41.35 17.20
C ASP A 300 8.21 -40.69 17.85
N GLY A 301 8.09 -39.44 18.32
CA GLY A 301 9.18 -38.70 18.99
C GLY A 301 10.22 -38.07 18.07
N LEU A 302 9.96 -37.98 16.77
CA LEU A 302 10.88 -37.41 15.78
C LEU A 302 10.89 -35.88 15.76
N ILE A 303 9.78 -35.25 16.17
CA ILE A 303 9.63 -33.78 16.21
C ILE A 303 9.03 -33.35 17.54
N THR A 304 9.30 -32.11 17.93
CA THR A 304 8.73 -31.50 19.14
C THR A 304 7.32 -30.92 18.89
N GLN A 305 6.56 -30.65 19.96
CA GLN A 305 5.23 -30.05 19.84
C GLN A 305 5.26 -28.66 19.18
N GLY A 306 6.29 -27.84 19.46
CA GLY A 306 6.47 -26.53 18.82
C GLY A 306 6.78 -26.64 17.32
N GLU A 307 7.60 -27.62 16.93
CA GLU A 307 7.88 -27.90 15.52
C GLU A 307 6.65 -28.45 14.79
N LYS A 308 5.89 -29.36 15.42
CA LYS A 308 4.60 -29.83 14.89
C LYS A 308 3.69 -28.65 14.61
N TYR A 309 3.49 -27.78 15.60
CA TYR A 309 2.67 -26.58 15.48
C TYR A 309 3.07 -25.73 14.27
N ASN A 310 4.35 -25.36 14.18
CA ASN A 310 4.85 -24.50 13.10
C ASN A 310 4.73 -25.17 11.72
N LYS A 311 5.06 -26.47 11.61
CA LYS A 311 4.94 -27.23 10.35
C LYS A 311 3.49 -27.35 9.88
N VAL A 312 2.56 -27.61 10.80
CA VAL A 312 1.12 -27.70 10.49
C VAL A 312 0.59 -26.34 10.03
N VAL A 313 0.94 -25.26 10.74
CA VAL A 313 0.56 -23.89 10.37
C VAL A 313 1.11 -23.50 9.00
N ASP A 314 2.38 -23.79 8.72
CA ASP A 314 3.00 -23.50 7.42
C ASP A 314 2.37 -24.31 6.27
N ALA A 315 2.10 -25.60 6.48
CA ALA A 315 1.44 -26.44 5.49
C ALA A 315 0.04 -25.91 5.12
N TRP A 316 -0.76 -25.51 6.11
CA TRP A 316 -2.08 -24.93 5.87
C TRP A 316 -2.03 -23.52 5.27
N ALA A 317 -1.04 -22.71 5.63
CA ALA A 317 -0.83 -21.40 5.02
C ALA A 317 -0.53 -21.55 3.51
N LYS A 318 0.40 -22.44 3.14
CA LYS A 318 0.74 -22.76 1.75
C LYS A 318 -0.45 -23.32 0.98
N CYS A 319 -1.24 -24.19 1.59
CA CYS A 319 -2.47 -24.71 0.99
C CYS A 319 -3.46 -23.57 0.70
N SER A 320 -3.66 -22.67 1.65
CA SER A 320 -4.56 -21.52 1.50
C SER A 320 -4.14 -20.57 0.37
N GLU A 321 -2.85 -20.36 0.17
CA GLU A 321 -2.31 -19.58 -0.96
C GLU A 321 -2.52 -20.30 -2.28
N LYS A 322 -2.15 -21.59 -2.38
CA LYS A 322 -2.36 -22.39 -3.61
C LYS A 322 -3.83 -22.44 -4.04
N VAL A 323 -4.75 -22.63 -3.10
CA VAL A 323 -6.20 -22.61 -3.38
C VAL A 323 -6.63 -21.23 -3.88
N ALA A 324 -6.08 -20.14 -3.33
CA ALA A 324 -6.39 -18.79 -3.76
C ALA A 324 -5.88 -18.52 -5.19
N ASP A 325 -4.67 -18.95 -5.51
CA ASP A 325 -4.06 -18.78 -6.83
C ASP A 325 -4.82 -19.56 -7.91
N GLU A 326 -5.19 -20.81 -7.64
CA GLU A 326 -6.03 -21.64 -8.52
C GLU A 326 -7.42 -21.02 -8.72
N MET A 327 -8.04 -20.51 -7.65
CA MET A 327 -9.32 -19.78 -7.73
C MET A 327 -9.19 -18.54 -8.61
N MET A 328 -8.14 -17.72 -8.41
CA MET A 328 -7.89 -16.51 -9.19
C MET A 328 -7.61 -16.83 -10.67
N ALA A 329 -6.86 -17.90 -10.94
CA ALA A 329 -6.61 -18.39 -12.30
C ALA A 329 -7.92 -18.82 -12.99
N ARG A 330 -8.82 -19.50 -12.25
CA ARG A 330 -10.10 -19.96 -12.78
C ARG A 330 -11.04 -18.81 -13.12
N ILE A 331 -11.19 -17.82 -12.25
CA ILE A 331 -12.08 -16.65 -12.51
C ILE A 331 -11.53 -15.70 -13.58
N LYS A 332 -10.21 -15.74 -13.82
CA LYS A 332 -9.54 -14.98 -14.88
C LYS A 332 -9.63 -15.67 -16.25
N ALA A 333 -9.86 -16.98 -16.28
CA ALA A 333 -9.84 -17.76 -17.52
C ALA A 333 -10.82 -17.19 -18.56
N VAL A 334 -10.32 -17.03 -19.78
CA VAL A 334 -11.13 -16.56 -20.90
C VAL A 334 -11.93 -17.74 -21.45
N GLU A 335 -13.25 -17.68 -21.30
CA GLU A 335 -14.16 -18.63 -21.91
C GLU A 335 -14.74 -18.07 -23.20
N PHE A 336 -15.06 -18.95 -24.15
CA PHE A 336 -15.74 -18.60 -25.38
C PHE A 336 -17.16 -19.18 -25.36
N GLU A 337 -18.10 -18.45 -25.95
CA GLU A 337 -19.44 -18.93 -26.27
C GLU A 337 -19.39 -19.84 -27.51
N ASP A 338 -20.46 -20.61 -27.73
CA ASP A 338 -20.59 -21.53 -28.87
C ASP A 338 -20.48 -20.82 -30.24
N ASN A 339 -20.73 -19.51 -30.27
CA ASN A 339 -20.61 -18.64 -31.44
C ASN A 339 -19.16 -18.12 -31.68
N GLY A 340 -18.19 -18.54 -30.86
CA GLY A 340 -16.79 -18.12 -30.94
C GLY A 340 -16.46 -16.77 -30.29
N ARG A 341 -17.47 -16.06 -29.76
CA ARG A 341 -17.30 -14.79 -29.04
C ARG A 341 -16.76 -15.05 -27.63
N GLN A 342 -15.89 -14.19 -27.15
CA GLN A 342 -15.44 -14.24 -25.76
C GLN A 342 -16.60 -13.96 -24.79
N LYS A 343 -16.81 -14.84 -23.81
CA LYS A 343 -17.77 -14.62 -22.72
C LYS A 343 -17.36 -13.40 -21.89
N PRO A 344 -18.33 -12.65 -21.34
CA PRO A 344 -18.05 -11.57 -20.40
C PRO A 344 -17.19 -12.05 -19.24
N MET A 345 -16.22 -11.22 -18.86
CA MET A 345 -15.38 -11.48 -17.71
C MET A 345 -16.21 -11.57 -16.43
N ASN A 346 -15.80 -12.42 -15.49
CA ASN A 346 -16.50 -12.58 -14.22
C ASN A 346 -16.52 -11.26 -13.43
N SER A 347 -17.70 -10.86 -12.95
CA SER A 347 -17.92 -9.62 -12.19
C SER A 347 -17.05 -9.50 -10.95
N ILE A 348 -16.83 -10.60 -10.22
CA ILE A 348 -16.00 -10.63 -9.01
C ILE A 348 -14.55 -10.33 -9.36
N TYR A 349 -14.06 -10.93 -10.45
CA TYR A 349 -12.71 -10.67 -10.95
C TYR A 349 -12.57 -9.23 -11.42
N MET A 350 -13.57 -8.67 -12.11
CA MET A 350 -13.58 -7.26 -12.52
C MET A 350 -13.50 -6.30 -11.31
N MET A 351 -14.27 -6.54 -10.26
CA MET A 351 -14.25 -5.70 -9.05
C MET A 351 -12.87 -5.71 -8.38
N SER A 352 -12.26 -6.89 -8.23
CA SER A 352 -10.96 -7.02 -7.57
C SER A 352 -9.80 -6.50 -8.43
N HIS A 353 -9.77 -6.84 -9.73
CA HIS A 353 -8.70 -6.43 -10.63
C HIS A 353 -8.71 -4.93 -10.92
N SER A 354 -9.90 -4.34 -11.08
CA SER A 354 -10.03 -2.88 -11.26
C SER A 354 -9.56 -2.10 -10.02
N GLY A 355 -9.57 -2.71 -8.84
CA GLY A 355 -9.31 -2.05 -7.56
C GLY A 355 -10.47 -1.16 -7.10
N ALA A 356 -11.67 -1.36 -7.68
CA ALA A 356 -12.89 -0.66 -7.29
C ALA A 356 -13.35 -1.10 -5.88
N ARG A 357 -13.50 -2.42 -5.69
CA ARG A 357 -13.85 -3.08 -4.41
C ARG A 357 -13.31 -4.50 -4.39
N GLY A 358 -12.93 -4.98 -3.22
CA GLY A 358 -12.51 -6.37 -3.03
C GLY A 358 -11.00 -6.59 -3.18
N SER A 359 -10.38 -7.20 -2.18
CA SER A 359 -8.99 -7.68 -2.28
C SER A 359 -8.95 -9.16 -2.67
N PRO A 360 -7.84 -9.64 -3.26
CA PRO A 360 -7.64 -11.08 -3.49
C PRO A 360 -7.83 -11.92 -2.22
N THR A 361 -7.43 -11.38 -1.06
CA THR A 361 -7.63 -12.00 0.26
C THR A 361 -9.11 -12.16 0.62
N GLN A 362 -9.96 -11.20 0.26
CA GLN A 362 -11.42 -11.29 0.47
C GLN A 362 -12.04 -12.30 -0.51
N MET A 363 -11.57 -12.33 -1.76
CA MET A 363 -12.04 -13.32 -2.74
C MET A 363 -11.69 -14.74 -2.30
N ARG A 364 -10.50 -14.94 -1.73
CA ARG A 364 -10.07 -16.22 -1.13
C ARG A 364 -11.07 -16.72 -0.08
N GLN A 365 -11.60 -15.84 0.77
CA GLN A 365 -12.58 -16.23 1.80
C GLN A 365 -13.96 -16.56 1.21
N LEU A 366 -14.33 -15.96 0.08
CA LEU A 366 -15.64 -16.17 -0.55
C LEU A 366 -15.72 -17.53 -1.25
N ALA A 367 -14.73 -17.88 -2.07
CA ALA A 367 -14.78 -19.06 -2.94
C ALA A 367 -13.59 -20.03 -2.79
N GLY A 368 -12.50 -19.63 -2.13
CA GLY A 368 -11.35 -20.49 -1.84
C GLY A 368 -11.54 -21.24 -0.53
N MET A 369 -10.88 -20.75 0.52
CA MET A 369 -11.04 -21.21 1.89
C MET A 369 -10.80 -20.04 2.84
N ARG A 370 -11.39 -20.07 4.04
CA ARG A 370 -11.16 -19.00 5.04
C ARG A 370 -9.77 -19.09 5.66
N GLY A 371 -9.23 -20.30 5.82
CA GLY A 371 -7.87 -20.56 6.25
C GLY A 371 -7.66 -20.45 7.77
N LEU A 372 -6.45 -20.08 8.16
CA LEU A 372 -6.01 -20.03 9.56
C LEU A 372 -6.49 -18.76 10.27
N MET A 373 -6.92 -18.91 11.53
CA MET A 373 -7.41 -17.82 12.38
C MET A 373 -6.49 -17.60 13.58
N ALA A 374 -6.33 -16.35 14.01
CA ALA A 374 -5.62 -16.02 15.25
C ALA A 374 -6.54 -16.09 16.47
N LYS A 375 -6.03 -16.65 17.57
CA LYS A 375 -6.60 -16.56 18.92
C LYS A 375 -6.48 -15.12 19.45
N PRO A 376 -7.22 -14.74 20.50
CA PRO A 376 -7.07 -13.43 21.15
C PRO A 376 -5.67 -13.18 21.74
N SER A 377 -4.90 -14.24 22.02
CA SER A 377 -3.49 -14.17 22.44
C SER A 377 -2.53 -13.81 21.31
N GLY A 378 -2.96 -13.91 20.05
CA GLY A 378 -2.12 -13.71 18.86
C GLY A 378 -1.58 -15.01 18.25
N GLU A 379 -1.65 -16.13 18.97
CA GLU A 379 -1.31 -17.45 18.43
C GLU A 379 -2.27 -17.87 17.32
N ILE A 380 -1.77 -18.59 16.32
CA ILE A 380 -2.59 -19.17 15.25
C ILE A 380 -3.26 -20.46 15.77
N ILE A 381 -4.53 -20.67 15.43
CA ILE A 381 -5.23 -21.93 15.70
C ILE A 381 -4.77 -22.96 14.66
N GLU A 382 -4.25 -24.10 15.13
CA GLU A 382 -3.77 -25.20 14.27
C GLU A 382 -4.86 -25.76 13.34
N THR A 383 -6.11 -25.79 13.82
CA THR A 383 -7.26 -26.26 13.05
C THR A 383 -7.74 -25.17 12.10
N PRO A 384 -7.54 -25.31 10.77
CA PRO A 384 -7.96 -24.31 9.80
C PRO A 384 -9.47 -24.36 9.56
N ILE A 385 -10.00 -23.31 8.95
CA ILE A 385 -11.36 -23.29 8.39
C ILE A 385 -11.24 -23.61 6.90
N ILE A 386 -11.60 -24.84 6.54
CA ILE A 386 -11.50 -25.38 5.16
C ILE A 386 -12.65 -24.83 4.30
N SER A 387 -13.81 -24.64 4.92
CA SER A 387 -15.00 -24.14 4.25
C SER A 387 -14.84 -22.66 3.83
N ASN A 388 -15.55 -22.29 2.77
CA ASN A 388 -15.68 -20.89 2.34
C ASN A 388 -17.10 -20.36 2.55
N PHE A 389 -17.35 -19.08 2.30
CA PHE A 389 -18.67 -18.49 2.50
C PHE A 389 -19.74 -19.02 1.54
N LYS A 390 -19.36 -19.48 0.34
CA LYS A 390 -20.30 -20.09 -0.61
C LYS A 390 -20.78 -21.47 -0.15
N GLU A 391 -19.88 -22.27 0.43
CA GLU A 391 -20.15 -23.60 0.99
C GLU A 391 -20.91 -23.50 2.32
N GLY A 392 -20.66 -22.43 3.08
CA GLY A 392 -21.18 -22.24 4.43
C GLY A 392 -20.20 -22.74 5.49
N LEU A 393 -20.31 -22.21 6.71
CA LEU A 393 -19.45 -22.57 7.83
C LEU A 393 -20.20 -23.49 8.80
N THR A 394 -19.50 -24.50 9.32
CA THR A 394 -20.02 -25.28 10.45
C THR A 394 -20.06 -24.45 11.73
N VAL A 395 -20.80 -24.91 12.75
CA VAL A 395 -20.92 -24.19 14.03
C VAL A 395 -19.55 -23.97 14.68
N LEU A 396 -18.67 -24.97 14.63
CA LEU A 396 -17.33 -24.89 15.21
C LEU A 396 -16.42 -23.92 14.43
N GLU A 397 -16.42 -24.00 13.10
CA GLU A 397 -15.66 -23.06 12.25
C GLU A 397 -16.13 -21.62 12.44
N TYR A 398 -17.45 -21.41 12.51
CA TYR A 398 -18.03 -20.10 12.77
C TYR A 398 -17.60 -19.58 14.14
N PHE A 399 -17.70 -20.40 15.19
CA PHE A 399 -17.29 -20.05 16.55
C PHE A 399 -15.79 -19.68 16.61
N ASN A 400 -14.92 -20.49 16.02
CA ASN A 400 -13.48 -20.22 15.97
C ASN A 400 -13.16 -18.90 15.24
N SER A 401 -13.92 -18.59 14.19
CA SER A 401 -13.76 -17.30 13.49
C SER A 401 -14.20 -16.09 14.34
N THR A 402 -15.08 -16.27 15.33
CA THR A 402 -15.55 -15.13 16.14
C THR A 402 -14.47 -14.55 17.05
N HIS A 403 -13.51 -15.37 17.50
CA HIS A 403 -12.43 -14.91 18.37
C HIS A 403 -11.56 -13.86 17.68
N GLY A 404 -11.09 -14.13 16.47
CA GLY A 404 -10.31 -13.20 15.66
C GLY A 404 -11.10 -11.94 15.31
N ALA A 405 -12.37 -12.08 14.89
CA ALA A 405 -13.23 -10.95 14.55
C ALA A 405 -13.49 -10.03 15.76
N ARG A 406 -13.80 -10.59 16.94
CA ARG A 406 -14.03 -9.82 18.17
C ARG A 406 -12.76 -9.10 18.62
N LYS A 407 -11.60 -9.75 18.55
CA LYS A 407 -10.32 -9.11 18.88
C LYS A 407 -10.01 -7.96 17.93
N GLY A 408 -10.23 -8.13 16.63
CA GLY A 408 -10.09 -7.06 15.63
C GLY A 408 -11.00 -5.86 15.91
N LEU A 409 -12.28 -6.10 16.24
CA LEU A 409 -13.23 -5.06 16.65
C LEU A 409 -12.78 -4.31 17.91
N ALA A 410 -12.39 -5.05 18.96
CA ALA A 410 -11.94 -4.48 20.22
C ALA A 410 -10.65 -3.66 20.05
N ASP A 411 -9.69 -4.19 19.28
CA ASP A 411 -8.43 -3.48 18.99
C ASP A 411 -8.66 -2.23 18.17
N THR A 412 -9.61 -2.25 17.22
CA THR A 412 -9.97 -1.06 16.44
C THR A 412 -10.52 0.04 17.35
N ALA A 413 -11.40 -0.31 18.29
CA ALA A 413 -11.95 0.65 19.25
C ALA A 413 -10.87 1.21 20.20
N LEU A 414 -9.97 0.36 20.72
CA LEU A 414 -8.97 0.74 21.71
C LEU A 414 -7.75 1.45 21.11
N LYS A 415 -7.18 0.93 20.01
CA LYS A 415 -5.93 1.44 19.42
C LYS A 415 -6.12 2.77 18.70
N THR A 416 -7.32 3.07 18.22
CA THR A 416 -7.64 4.37 17.61
C THR A 416 -7.37 5.52 18.58
N ALA A 417 -7.68 5.36 19.87
CA ALA A 417 -7.41 6.37 20.90
C ALA A 417 -5.91 6.64 21.06
N ASN A 418 -5.08 5.60 21.02
CA ASN A 418 -3.62 5.71 21.15
C ASN A 418 -3.02 6.47 19.96
N SER A 419 -3.47 6.16 18.74
CA SER A 419 -3.00 6.85 17.52
C SER A 419 -3.43 8.32 17.48
N GLY A 420 -4.68 8.61 17.87
CA GLY A 420 -5.17 9.98 18.00
C GLY A 420 -4.40 10.78 19.05
N TYR A 421 -4.09 10.16 20.20
CA TYR A 421 -3.28 10.78 21.25
C TYR A 421 -1.84 11.05 20.82
N LEU A 422 -1.22 10.12 20.09
CA LEU A 422 0.10 10.31 19.50
C LEU A 422 0.09 11.50 18.53
N THR A 423 -0.91 11.57 17.65
CA THR A 423 -1.08 12.69 16.70
C THR A 423 -1.17 14.02 17.44
N ARG A 424 -1.94 14.09 18.53
CA ARG A 424 -2.04 15.30 19.36
C ARG A 424 -0.68 15.71 19.93
N ARG A 425 0.10 14.77 20.46
CA ARG A 425 1.45 15.05 20.97
C ARG A 425 2.42 15.49 19.88
N LEU A 426 2.33 14.89 18.68
CA LEU A 426 3.15 15.30 17.54
C LEU A 426 2.85 16.74 17.13
N VAL A 427 1.58 17.13 17.08
CA VAL A 427 1.18 18.52 16.78
C VAL A 427 1.70 19.48 17.85
N ASP A 428 1.56 19.14 19.13
CA ASP A 428 2.01 19.98 20.25
C ASP A 428 3.51 20.29 20.19
N VAL A 429 4.33 19.30 19.80
CA VAL A 429 5.78 19.46 19.63
C VAL A 429 6.15 20.18 18.32
N ALA A 430 5.36 19.98 17.25
CA ALA A 430 5.72 20.45 15.91
C ALA A 430 5.09 21.79 15.51
N GLN A 431 4.11 22.32 16.25
CA GLN A 431 3.33 23.50 15.84
C GLN A 431 4.16 24.75 15.53
N ASP A 432 5.28 24.96 16.24
CA ASP A 432 6.16 26.12 16.05
C ASP A 432 7.06 26.01 14.80
N CYS A 433 7.03 24.88 14.10
CA CYS A 433 7.81 24.65 12.88
C CYS A 433 7.08 25.25 11.66
N ILE A 434 7.38 26.51 11.37
CA ILE A 434 6.84 27.31 10.26
C ILE A 434 7.96 27.72 9.30
N VAL A 435 7.65 27.89 8.02
CA VAL A 435 8.61 28.40 7.03
C VAL A 435 8.77 29.92 7.16
N ASN A 436 9.89 30.37 7.73
CA ASN A 436 10.11 31.79 8.07
C ASN A 436 11.13 32.51 7.17
N SER A 437 11.94 31.76 6.42
CA SER A 437 12.99 32.31 5.56
C SER A 437 13.11 31.53 4.26
N VAL A 438 13.67 32.14 3.21
CA VAL A 438 13.89 31.44 1.93
C VAL A 438 15.04 30.46 2.06
N ASP A 439 16.23 30.95 2.43
CA ASP A 439 17.43 30.15 2.57
C ASP A 439 18.19 30.52 3.85
N CYS A 440 18.69 29.51 4.57
CA CYS A 440 19.58 29.68 5.71
C CYS A 440 21.07 29.66 5.35
N GLY A 441 21.43 29.28 4.12
CA GLY A 441 22.82 29.22 3.66
C GLY A 441 23.62 28.03 4.19
N THR A 442 22.98 27.02 4.81
CA THR A 442 23.68 25.85 5.35
C THR A 442 24.35 25.01 4.26
N ASP A 443 25.60 24.63 4.49
CA ASP A 443 26.35 23.66 3.67
C ASP A 443 26.22 22.23 4.21
N LYS A 444 25.41 22.03 5.25
CA LYS A 444 25.15 20.71 5.85
C LYS A 444 23.90 20.10 5.24
N GLY A 445 24.00 18.82 4.86
CA GLY A 445 22.89 18.06 4.31
C GLY A 445 22.90 16.60 4.74
N LEU A 446 21.89 15.87 4.28
CA LEU A 446 21.76 14.42 4.49
C LEU A 446 22.12 13.68 3.21
N THR A 447 22.77 12.53 3.36
CA THR A 447 23.04 11.62 2.24
C THR A 447 21.88 10.64 2.10
N MET A 448 21.18 10.69 0.97
CA MET A 448 20.05 9.82 0.67
C MET A 448 20.50 8.64 -0.17
N GLN A 449 20.08 7.45 0.22
CA GLN A 449 20.36 6.15 -0.43
C GLN A 449 19.04 5.40 -0.64
N PRO A 450 18.97 4.43 -1.57
CA PRO A 450 17.78 3.61 -1.68
C PRO A 450 17.60 2.79 -0.41
N ILE A 451 16.35 2.60 0.03
CA ILE A 451 16.05 1.72 1.17
C ILE A 451 15.90 0.31 0.60
N VAL A 452 16.84 -0.56 0.95
CA VAL A 452 16.85 -1.97 0.55
C VAL A 452 16.52 -2.80 1.78
N ASP A 453 15.44 -3.58 1.68
CA ASP A 453 15.04 -4.55 2.70
C ASP A 453 14.99 -5.95 2.09
N ALA A 454 15.68 -6.91 2.70
CA ALA A 454 15.78 -8.29 2.21
C ALA A 454 16.12 -8.45 0.70
N GLY A 455 16.83 -7.48 0.09
CA GLY A 455 17.18 -7.52 -1.34
C GLY A 455 16.13 -6.91 -2.28
N GLN A 456 14.99 -6.45 -1.76
CA GLN A 456 14.00 -5.66 -2.48
C GLN A 456 14.21 -4.17 -2.19
N ILE A 457 14.11 -3.34 -3.24
CA ILE A 457 14.15 -1.89 -3.09
C ILE A 457 12.76 -1.44 -2.64
N VAL A 458 12.63 -1.05 -1.37
CA VAL A 458 11.37 -0.57 -0.78
C VAL A 458 11.08 0.86 -1.22
N ALA A 459 12.12 1.69 -1.30
CA ALA A 459 12.03 3.05 -1.82
C ALA A 459 13.27 3.38 -2.65
N SER A 460 13.05 3.83 -3.89
CA SER A 460 14.13 4.25 -4.78
C SER A 460 14.78 5.56 -4.31
N VAL A 461 15.99 5.85 -4.78
CA VAL A 461 16.61 7.16 -4.54
C VAL A 461 15.72 8.27 -5.08
N GLY A 462 15.14 8.08 -6.27
CA GLY A 462 14.26 9.04 -6.92
C GLY A 462 13.06 9.44 -6.07
N GLN A 463 12.34 8.47 -5.51
CA GLN A 463 11.20 8.74 -4.63
C GLN A 463 11.60 9.51 -3.37
N ARG A 464 12.81 9.27 -2.84
CA ARG A 464 13.28 9.93 -1.61
C ARG A 464 13.80 11.34 -1.84
N VAL A 465 14.30 11.65 -3.04
CA VAL A 465 14.86 12.97 -3.37
C VAL A 465 13.86 13.90 -4.06
N LEU A 466 12.74 13.38 -4.54
CA LEU A 466 11.69 14.18 -5.18
C LEU A 466 11.25 15.37 -4.31
N GLY A 467 11.26 16.57 -4.89
CA GLY A 467 10.86 17.80 -4.20
C GLY A 467 11.83 18.29 -3.14
N ARG A 468 13.06 17.75 -3.09
CA ARG A 468 14.14 18.22 -2.21
C ARG A 468 15.17 19.02 -3.01
N THR A 469 15.92 19.86 -2.32
CA THR A 469 17.00 20.66 -2.94
C THR A 469 18.31 19.89 -2.89
N ALA A 470 18.98 19.78 -4.04
CA ALA A 470 20.31 19.19 -4.12
C ALA A 470 21.33 20.07 -3.38
N LEU A 471 22.18 19.46 -2.54
CA LEU A 471 23.26 20.19 -1.88
C LEU A 471 24.49 20.33 -2.80
N ASP A 472 24.82 19.26 -3.53
CA ASP A 472 25.91 19.24 -4.50
C ASP A 472 25.41 19.04 -5.92
N ASP A 473 26.33 19.25 -6.85
CA ASP A 473 26.20 18.82 -8.24
C ASP A 473 26.09 17.29 -8.34
N ILE A 474 24.99 16.82 -8.94
CA ILE A 474 24.74 15.41 -9.21
C ILE A 474 25.22 15.13 -10.63
N ASN A 475 26.30 14.37 -10.76
CA ASN A 475 26.89 14.00 -12.03
C ASN A 475 26.54 12.56 -12.41
N HIS A 476 26.47 12.28 -13.71
CA HIS A 476 26.29 10.95 -14.23
C HIS A 476 27.52 10.08 -13.87
N PRO A 477 27.36 8.89 -13.28
CA PRO A 477 28.48 8.11 -12.73
C PRO A 477 29.43 7.54 -13.79
N VAL A 478 28.98 7.44 -15.05
CA VAL A 478 29.77 6.95 -16.20
C VAL A 478 30.31 8.08 -17.08
N THR A 479 29.43 8.97 -17.59
CA THR A 479 29.82 10.04 -18.52
C THR A 479 30.43 11.27 -17.83
N GLY A 480 30.13 11.48 -16.55
CA GLY A 480 30.54 12.68 -15.82
C GLY A 480 29.69 13.92 -16.12
N ASP A 481 28.64 13.80 -16.95
CA ASP A 481 27.77 14.91 -17.29
C ASP A 481 26.97 15.39 -16.07
N LEU A 482 26.81 16.70 -15.93
CA LEU A 482 26.01 17.31 -14.86
C LEU A 482 24.52 17.04 -15.12
N LEU A 483 23.88 16.30 -14.21
CA LEU A 483 22.44 16.03 -14.25
C LEU A 483 21.65 17.14 -13.53
N VAL A 484 22.05 17.43 -12.29
CA VAL A 484 21.38 18.43 -11.43
C VAL A 484 22.43 19.30 -10.76
N LYS A 485 22.26 20.61 -10.88
CA LYS A 485 23.14 21.59 -10.23
C LYS A 485 22.85 21.71 -8.73
N ALA A 486 23.88 21.96 -7.94
CA ALA A 486 23.78 22.34 -6.53
C ALA A 486 22.79 23.50 -6.33
N GLY A 487 21.95 23.40 -5.31
CA GLY A 487 20.93 24.40 -4.98
C GLY A 487 19.66 24.33 -5.83
N LYS A 488 19.57 23.44 -6.82
CA LYS A 488 18.35 23.23 -7.62
C LYS A 488 17.35 22.34 -6.85
N LEU A 489 16.08 22.73 -6.87
CA LEU A 489 14.96 21.88 -6.43
C LEU A 489 14.75 20.76 -7.46
N MET A 490 14.75 19.51 -6.99
CA MET A 490 14.61 18.35 -7.88
C MET A 490 13.15 18.09 -8.23
N ASP A 491 12.85 18.19 -9.52
CA ASP A 491 11.54 17.85 -10.10
C ASP A 491 11.55 16.42 -10.68
N GLU A 492 10.40 15.94 -11.16
CA GLU A 492 10.25 14.56 -11.65
C GLU A 492 11.14 14.26 -12.86
N ARG A 493 11.40 15.25 -13.72
CA ARG A 493 12.32 15.11 -14.86
C ARG A 493 13.75 14.87 -14.39
N ASP A 494 14.16 15.55 -13.32
CA ASP A 494 15.49 15.40 -12.72
C ASP A 494 15.59 14.01 -12.07
N VAL A 495 14.54 13.59 -11.35
CA VAL A 495 14.45 12.26 -10.75
C VAL A 495 14.54 11.15 -11.80
N GLU A 496 13.85 11.27 -12.93
CA GLU A 496 13.91 10.28 -14.01
C GLU A 496 15.32 10.17 -14.60
N GLN A 497 16.04 11.29 -14.72
CA GLN A 497 17.44 11.30 -15.15
C GLN A 497 18.37 10.65 -14.11
N ILE A 498 18.17 10.95 -12.82
CA ILE A 498 18.94 10.36 -11.70
C ILE A 498 18.76 8.84 -11.65
N GLU A 499 17.52 8.36 -11.82
CA GLU A 499 17.21 6.93 -11.83
C GLU A 499 17.78 6.23 -13.07
N LYS A 500 17.64 6.83 -14.26
CA LYS A 500 18.24 6.30 -15.51
C LYS A 500 19.76 6.23 -15.44
N ALA A 501 20.39 7.21 -14.79
CA ALA A 501 21.83 7.26 -14.59
C ALA A 501 22.33 6.26 -13.53
N GLY A 502 21.43 5.64 -12.75
CA GLY A 502 21.80 4.66 -11.72
C GLY A 502 22.57 5.26 -10.53
N VAL A 503 22.28 6.52 -10.16
CA VAL A 503 22.95 7.22 -9.06
C VAL A 503 22.60 6.54 -7.72
N GLN A 504 23.63 6.17 -6.95
CA GLN A 504 23.47 5.39 -5.71
C GLN A 504 23.21 6.26 -4.47
N SER A 505 23.76 7.47 -4.44
CA SER A 505 23.57 8.38 -3.32
C SER A 505 23.56 9.84 -3.76
N VAL A 506 22.70 10.63 -3.12
CA VAL A 506 22.53 12.07 -3.38
C VAL A 506 22.58 12.82 -2.05
N ARG A 507 23.37 13.90 -1.98
CA ARG A 507 23.32 14.81 -0.82
C ARG A 507 22.25 15.88 -1.04
N ILE A 508 21.33 15.99 -0.09
CA ILE A 508 20.21 16.94 -0.12
C ILE A 508 20.25 17.87 1.08
N ARG A 509 19.65 19.05 0.94
CA ARG A 509 19.30 19.88 2.09
C ARG A 509 18.15 19.26 2.88
N SER A 510 18.14 19.49 4.18
CA SER A 510 17.18 18.89 5.11
C SER A 510 16.73 19.88 6.17
N ALA A 511 15.49 19.72 6.65
CA ALA A 511 14.97 20.46 7.79
C ALA A 511 15.79 20.21 9.07
N LEU A 512 16.43 19.04 9.21
CA LEU A 512 17.26 18.70 10.38
C LEU A 512 18.60 19.46 10.42
N THR A 513 19.13 19.85 9.26
CA THR A 513 20.42 20.56 9.14
C THR A 513 20.25 22.06 8.90
N CYS A 514 19.01 22.54 9.03
CA CYS A 514 18.64 23.94 8.87
C CYS A 514 19.20 24.78 10.03
N GLU A 515 19.81 25.91 9.71
CA GLU A 515 20.44 26.80 10.71
C GLU A 515 19.53 27.97 11.15
N VAL A 516 18.27 27.98 10.71
CA VAL A 516 17.24 28.93 11.18
C VAL A 516 16.93 28.64 12.65
N ARG A 517 16.92 29.67 13.49
CA ARG A 517 16.65 29.54 14.94
C ARG A 517 15.21 29.18 15.28
N THR A 518 14.24 29.75 14.56
CA THR A 518 12.82 29.54 14.76
C THR A 518 12.16 29.15 13.44
N GLY A 519 11.69 27.90 13.35
CA GLY A 519 11.13 27.34 12.13
C GLY A 519 12.18 26.78 11.16
N VAL A 520 11.83 26.75 9.87
CA VAL A 520 12.66 26.12 8.82
C VAL A 520 12.77 27.04 7.59
N CYS A 521 13.86 26.89 6.83
CA CYS A 521 14.05 27.60 5.56
C CYS A 521 13.31 26.89 4.40
N ALA A 522 12.78 27.64 3.44
CA ALA A 522 12.04 27.09 2.30
C ALA A 522 12.91 26.12 1.48
N VAL A 523 14.19 26.43 1.25
CA VAL A 523 15.13 25.57 0.51
C VAL A 523 15.44 24.27 1.25
N CYS A 524 15.46 24.30 2.59
CA CYS A 524 15.75 23.18 3.47
C CYS A 524 14.58 22.18 3.51
N TYR A 525 13.35 22.71 3.42
CA TYR A 525 12.14 21.91 3.30
C TYR A 525 11.96 21.41 1.87
N GLY A 526 12.03 22.31 0.88
CA GLY A 526 11.87 22.02 -0.54
C GLY A 526 10.46 22.34 -1.04
N ARG A 527 9.83 21.35 -1.66
CA ARG A 527 8.51 21.47 -2.32
C ARG A 527 7.36 21.24 -1.34
N ASP A 528 6.30 22.04 -1.47
CA ASP A 528 5.00 21.72 -0.88
C ASP A 528 4.33 20.63 -1.73
N LEU A 529 4.21 19.43 -1.16
CA LEU A 529 3.62 18.27 -1.82
C LEU A 529 2.10 18.44 -2.06
N ALA A 530 1.41 19.29 -1.29
CA ALA A 530 -0.03 19.50 -1.48
C ALA A 530 -0.35 20.39 -2.71
N ARG A 531 0.60 21.23 -3.14
CA ARG A 531 0.43 22.18 -4.25
C ARG A 531 1.37 21.95 -5.41
N GLY A 532 2.43 21.17 -5.21
CA GLY A 532 3.42 20.90 -6.24
C GLY A 532 4.35 22.09 -6.54
N THR A 533 4.33 23.17 -5.77
CA THR A 533 5.23 24.33 -5.90
C THR A 533 6.27 24.34 -4.78
N PRO A 534 7.34 25.14 -4.87
CA PRO A 534 8.17 25.44 -3.69
C PRO A 534 7.31 25.89 -2.51
N VAL A 535 7.70 25.52 -1.29
CA VAL A 535 6.92 25.86 -0.10
C VAL A 535 6.86 27.38 0.10
N ASN A 536 5.67 27.89 0.43
CA ASN A 536 5.46 29.31 0.68
C ASN A 536 5.94 29.70 2.08
N GLN A 537 6.35 30.96 2.23
CA GLN A 537 6.59 31.53 3.55
C GLN A 537 5.28 31.59 4.35
N GLY A 538 5.35 31.24 5.63
CA GLY A 538 4.20 31.14 6.53
C GLY A 538 3.52 29.78 6.55
N GLU A 539 3.92 28.81 5.73
CA GLU A 539 3.33 27.47 5.75
C GLU A 539 3.71 26.73 7.06
N ALA A 540 2.69 26.20 7.75
CA ALA A 540 2.84 25.47 9.02
C ALA A 540 3.27 24.00 8.79
N VAL A 541 4.50 23.82 8.30
CA VAL A 541 5.04 22.50 7.90
C VAL A 541 5.08 21.49 9.04
N GLY A 542 5.21 21.92 10.29
CA GLY A 542 5.19 21.03 11.45
C GLY A 542 3.83 20.37 11.69
N VAL A 543 2.73 21.14 11.57
CA VAL A 543 1.37 20.60 11.70
C VAL A 543 1.08 19.65 10.54
N ILE A 544 1.50 19.99 9.32
CA ILE A 544 1.34 19.13 8.14
C ILE A 544 2.11 17.82 8.33
N ALA A 545 3.33 17.87 8.84
CA ALA A 545 4.14 16.67 9.11
C ALA A 545 3.49 15.78 10.18
N ALA A 546 3.01 16.37 11.28
CA ALA A 546 2.32 15.63 12.33
C ALA A 546 1.04 14.93 11.83
N GLN A 547 0.22 15.63 11.04
CA GLN A 547 -0.98 15.05 10.41
C GLN A 547 -0.63 13.95 9.40
N SER A 548 0.42 14.14 8.60
CA SER A 548 0.88 13.17 7.61
C SER A 548 1.42 11.87 8.22
N ILE A 549 1.74 11.86 9.52
CA ILE A 549 2.09 10.66 10.29
C ILE A 549 0.85 10.12 11.01
N GLY A 550 0.07 11.00 11.62
CA GLY A 550 -1.07 10.66 12.47
C GLY A 550 -2.25 10.04 11.73
N GLU A 551 -2.61 10.57 10.55
CA GLU A 551 -3.72 10.04 9.75
C GLU A 551 -3.44 8.62 9.25
N PRO A 552 -2.29 8.32 8.62
CA PRO A 552 -2.01 6.95 8.17
C PRO A 552 -1.86 6.00 9.35
N GLY A 553 -1.25 6.43 10.46
CA GLY A 553 -1.13 5.63 11.67
C GLY A 553 -2.51 5.19 12.22
N THR A 554 -3.46 6.13 12.26
CA THR A 554 -4.82 5.85 12.74
C THR A 554 -5.55 4.94 11.75
N GLN A 555 -5.43 5.19 10.45
CA GLN A 555 -6.02 4.33 9.43
C GLN A 555 -5.46 2.91 9.41
N LEU A 556 -4.15 2.73 9.60
CA LEU A 556 -3.53 1.40 9.66
C LEU A 556 -4.08 0.60 10.84
N THR A 557 -4.28 1.24 12.00
CA THR A 557 -4.92 0.58 13.15
C THR A 557 -6.38 0.21 12.91
N MET A 558 -7.10 0.97 12.07
CA MET A 558 -8.45 0.61 11.65
C MET A 558 -8.46 -0.49 10.59
N ARG A 559 -7.50 -0.51 9.64
CA ARG A 559 -7.44 -1.52 8.56
C ARG A 559 -7.14 -2.93 9.06
N THR A 560 -6.54 -3.10 10.24
CA THR A 560 -6.44 -4.40 10.91
C THR A 560 -7.80 -5.07 11.11
N PHE A 561 -8.91 -4.31 11.16
CA PHE A 561 -10.28 -4.83 11.16
C PHE A 561 -10.60 -5.69 9.94
N HIS A 562 -10.22 -5.23 8.73
CA HIS A 562 -10.60 -5.89 7.48
C HIS A 562 -9.85 -7.19 7.20
N MET A 563 -8.73 -7.41 7.86
CA MET A 563 -8.02 -8.69 7.80
C MET A 563 -8.70 -9.80 8.61
N GLY A 564 -9.68 -9.47 9.46
CA GLY A 564 -10.58 -10.44 10.09
C GLY A 564 -9.91 -11.51 10.95
N GLY A 565 -8.69 -11.26 11.43
CA GLY A 565 -7.90 -12.24 12.19
C GLY A 565 -7.27 -13.35 11.33
N THR A 566 -7.31 -13.25 9.99
CA THR A 566 -6.51 -14.13 9.13
C THR A 566 -5.03 -13.85 9.32
N ALA A 567 -4.26 -14.88 9.69
CA ALA A 567 -2.81 -14.78 9.79
C ALA A 567 -2.20 -14.88 8.39
N GLN A 568 -1.23 -14.01 8.10
CA GLN A 568 -0.30 -14.17 7.00
C GLN A 568 1.07 -14.44 7.61
N VAL A 569 1.65 -15.60 7.30
CA VAL A 569 3.01 -15.93 7.71
C VAL A 569 3.93 -15.28 6.68
N VAL A 570 4.68 -14.25 7.11
CA VAL A 570 5.53 -13.43 6.21
C VAL A 570 7.00 -13.89 6.23
N ASP A 571 7.34 -14.96 6.94
CA ASP A 571 8.72 -15.43 7.01
C ASP A 571 9.10 -16.21 5.74
N SER A 572 9.70 -15.51 4.78
CA SER A 572 10.38 -16.12 3.64
C SER A 572 11.64 -16.85 4.14
N SER A 573 11.64 -18.18 4.04
CA SER A 573 12.74 -19.06 4.49
C SER A 573 13.91 -19.15 3.50
N PHE A 574 13.93 -18.32 2.46
CA PHE A 574 14.88 -18.42 1.36
C PHE A 574 15.29 -17.04 0.81
N LEU A 575 16.44 -17.01 0.16
CA LEU A 575 17.04 -15.85 -0.47
C LEU A 575 17.28 -16.13 -1.96
N GLU A 576 16.85 -15.22 -2.82
CA GLU A 576 17.06 -15.29 -4.28
C GLU A 576 17.88 -14.10 -4.80
N ALA A 577 18.55 -14.31 -5.94
CA ALA A 577 19.38 -13.30 -6.58
C ALA A 577 18.53 -12.17 -7.19
N SER A 578 18.73 -10.94 -6.69
CA SER A 578 18.03 -9.75 -7.22
C SER A 578 18.47 -9.36 -8.63
N TYR A 579 19.72 -9.64 -8.99
CA TYR A 579 20.32 -9.30 -10.28
C TYR A 579 21.10 -10.48 -10.86
N GLU A 580 21.30 -10.45 -12.17
CA GLU A 580 22.34 -11.28 -12.79
C GLU A 580 23.71 -10.68 -12.54
N GLY A 581 24.70 -11.54 -12.32
CA GLY A 581 26.06 -11.10 -12.04
C GLY A 581 26.94 -12.21 -11.49
N LYS A 582 28.17 -11.83 -11.14
CA LYS A 582 29.14 -12.72 -10.52
C LYS A 582 29.04 -12.63 -9.01
N VAL A 583 28.88 -13.75 -8.33
CA VAL A 583 28.83 -13.82 -6.87
C VAL A 583 30.22 -13.57 -6.30
N GLN A 584 30.29 -12.68 -5.31
CA GLN A 584 31.45 -12.54 -4.43
C GLN A 584 31.01 -12.68 -2.97
N ILE A 585 31.63 -13.58 -2.21
CA ILE A 585 31.27 -13.80 -0.80
C ILE A 585 32.22 -13.00 0.10
N ARG A 586 31.68 -11.99 0.78
CA ARG A 586 32.41 -11.25 1.81
C ARG A 586 32.39 -12.03 3.13
N ASN A 587 33.55 -12.17 3.77
CA ASN A 587 33.74 -12.94 4.99
C ASN A 587 33.29 -14.41 4.86
N ARG A 588 33.70 -15.06 3.76
CA ARG A 588 33.36 -16.47 3.48
C ARG A 588 33.73 -17.35 4.67
N ASN A 589 32.71 -17.94 5.29
CA ASN A 589 32.88 -18.95 6.33
C ASN A 589 31.77 -20.00 6.18
N VAL A 590 32.09 -21.08 5.48
CA VAL A 590 31.17 -22.16 5.12
C VAL A 590 31.79 -23.52 5.39
N VAL A 591 30.98 -24.49 5.80
CA VAL A 591 31.36 -25.89 5.99
C VAL A 591 30.51 -26.78 5.09
N ARG A 592 31.04 -27.92 4.63
CA ARG A 592 30.24 -28.92 3.90
C ARG A 592 29.72 -29.97 4.88
N ASN A 593 28.42 -30.22 4.84
CA ASN A 593 27.81 -31.33 5.58
C ASN A 593 28.09 -32.68 4.88
N SER A 594 27.80 -33.80 5.55
CA SER A 594 27.91 -35.17 5.03
C SER A 594 27.15 -35.41 3.72
N GLU A 595 26.06 -34.68 3.50
CA GLU A 595 25.26 -34.69 2.27
C GLU A 595 25.85 -33.82 1.14
N GLY A 596 27.01 -33.21 1.34
CA GLY A 596 27.68 -32.34 0.36
C GLY A 596 27.12 -30.92 0.26
N GLN A 597 26.10 -30.57 1.06
CA GLN A 597 25.51 -29.23 1.13
C GLN A 597 26.43 -28.25 1.86
N GLN A 598 26.51 -27.01 1.37
CA GLN A 598 27.29 -25.94 2.01
C GLN A 598 26.45 -25.21 3.07
N MET A 599 26.97 -25.11 4.29
CA MET A 599 26.32 -24.48 5.44
C MET A 599 27.10 -23.25 5.91
N VAL A 600 26.39 -22.16 6.20
CA VAL A 600 27.01 -20.89 6.63
C VAL A 600 27.36 -20.92 8.12
N MET A 601 28.64 -20.69 8.40
CA MET A 601 29.21 -20.61 9.76
C MET A 601 29.49 -19.16 10.21
N GLY A 602 29.51 -18.21 9.28
CA GLY A 602 29.80 -16.80 9.57
C GLY A 602 28.55 -15.99 9.90
N ARG A 603 28.50 -15.35 11.08
CA ARG A 603 27.41 -14.42 11.43
C ARG A 603 27.40 -13.12 10.60
N ASN A 604 28.55 -12.77 10.02
CA ASN A 604 28.75 -11.56 9.20
C ASN A 604 29.04 -11.89 7.73
N MET A 605 28.62 -13.08 7.26
CA MET A 605 28.78 -13.48 5.87
C MET A 605 27.77 -12.74 5.00
N ALA A 606 28.25 -12.17 3.90
CA ALA A 606 27.40 -11.49 2.93
C ALA A 606 27.73 -11.96 1.51
N VAL A 607 26.70 -12.22 0.74
CA VAL A 607 26.78 -12.57 -0.68
C VAL A 607 26.59 -11.28 -1.48
N LEU A 608 27.63 -10.87 -2.19
CA LEU A 608 27.64 -9.73 -3.10
C LEU A 608 27.36 -10.24 -4.51
N ILE A 609 26.56 -9.50 -5.27
CA ILE A 609 26.39 -9.72 -6.71
C ILE A 609 27.11 -8.59 -7.43
N LEU A 610 28.20 -8.92 -8.12
CA LEU A 610 29.01 -7.99 -8.89
C LEU A 610 28.54 -7.94 -10.35
N ASP A 611 28.64 -6.75 -10.93
CA ASP A 611 28.49 -6.52 -12.37
C ASP A 611 29.74 -6.96 -13.15
N GLU A 612 29.66 -6.96 -14.49
CA GLU A 612 30.80 -7.24 -15.38
C GLU A 612 31.99 -6.29 -15.15
N THR A 613 31.73 -5.10 -14.62
CA THR A 613 32.73 -4.08 -14.28
C THR A 613 33.31 -4.20 -12.87
N GLY A 614 32.89 -5.20 -12.09
CA GLY A 614 33.35 -5.43 -10.71
C GLY A 614 32.72 -4.52 -9.65
N LYS A 615 31.69 -3.72 -10.00
CA LYS A 615 30.90 -2.94 -9.03
C LYS A 615 29.84 -3.80 -8.34
N GLU A 616 29.65 -3.58 -7.04
CA GLU A 616 28.62 -4.23 -6.22
C GLU A 616 27.21 -3.74 -6.62
N ARG A 617 26.36 -4.63 -7.14
CA ARG A 617 24.95 -4.34 -7.47
C ARG A 617 24.00 -4.65 -6.32
N ALA A 618 24.26 -5.71 -5.57
CA ALA A 618 23.45 -6.11 -4.43
C ALA A 618 24.32 -6.77 -3.37
N THR A 619 23.91 -6.58 -2.11
CA THR A 619 24.55 -7.17 -0.94
C THR A 619 23.48 -7.85 -0.11
N HIS A 620 23.56 -9.17 0.00
CA HIS A 620 22.63 -9.96 0.80
C HIS A 620 23.36 -10.53 2.02
N ARG A 621 22.88 -10.23 3.22
CA ARG A 621 23.38 -10.88 4.44
C ARG A 621 22.76 -12.26 4.56
N VAL A 622 23.59 -13.26 4.85
CA VAL A 622 23.12 -14.64 5.02
C VAL A 622 23.21 -15.00 6.50
N ALA A 623 22.17 -15.65 7.02
CA ALA A 623 22.11 -16.04 8.40
C ALA A 623 23.05 -17.23 8.70
N TYR A 624 23.45 -17.34 9.96
CA TYR A 624 24.16 -18.52 10.45
C TYR A 624 23.24 -19.74 10.37
N GLY A 625 23.77 -20.87 9.89
CA GLY A 625 22.98 -22.09 9.72
C GLY A 625 22.20 -22.18 8.40
N SER A 626 22.27 -21.17 7.53
CA SER A 626 21.66 -21.25 6.21
C SER A 626 22.42 -22.21 5.29
N ARG A 627 21.67 -22.98 4.50
CA ARG A 627 22.16 -23.71 3.33
C ARG A 627 22.43 -22.71 2.21
N ILE A 628 23.62 -22.75 1.61
CA ILE A 628 23.97 -21.90 0.47
C ILE A 628 24.13 -22.75 -0.80
N PHE A 629 23.55 -22.27 -1.90
CA PHE A 629 23.54 -22.97 -3.20
C PHE A 629 24.54 -22.40 -4.21
N VAL A 630 25.21 -21.30 -3.87
CA VAL A 630 26.16 -20.60 -4.73
C VAL A 630 27.48 -20.40 -3.98
N ASP A 631 28.61 -20.50 -4.69
CA ASP A 631 29.95 -20.28 -4.13
C ASP A 631 30.62 -19.04 -4.76
N ASP A 632 31.77 -18.67 -4.22
CA ASP A 632 32.52 -17.51 -4.65
C ASP A 632 32.95 -17.62 -6.12
N GLY A 633 32.55 -16.65 -6.95
CA GLY A 633 32.84 -16.60 -8.37
C GLY A 633 31.78 -17.19 -9.30
N ASP A 634 30.70 -17.78 -8.76
CA ASP A 634 29.60 -18.32 -9.55
C ASP A 634 28.83 -17.21 -10.29
N LYS A 635 28.30 -17.53 -11.47
CA LYS A 635 27.36 -16.65 -12.17
C LYS A 635 25.94 -17.00 -11.78
N VAL A 636 25.20 -16.02 -11.27
CA VAL A 636 23.79 -16.18 -10.90
C VAL A 636 22.89 -15.47 -11.89
N LYS A 637 21.73 -16.07 -12.16
CA LYS A 637 20.62 -15.42 -12.89
C LYS A 637 19.67 -14.78 -11.89
N ARG A 638 18.95 -13.73 -12.33
CA ARG A 638 17.88 -13.13 -11.53
C ARG A 638 16.83 -14.18 -11.15
N GLY A 639 16.48 -14.25 -9.87
CA GLY A 639 15.54 -15.23 -9.31
C GLY A 639 16.14 -16.60 -8.97
N GLN A 640 17.45 -16.80 -9.16
CA GLN A 640 18.10 -18.03 -8.73
C GLN A 640 18.24 -18.05 -7.19
N ARG A 641 17.90 -19.18 -6.56
CA ARG A 641 18.08 -19.36 -5.11
C ARG A 641 19.56 -19.30 -4.73
N ILE A 642 19.87 -18.43 -3.78
CA ILE A 642 21.20 -18.21 -3.20
C ILE A 642 21.33 -19.00 -1.90
N ALA A 643 20.37 -18.87 -0.99
CA ALA A 643 20.40 -19.52 0.31
C ALA A 643 19.01 -19.88 0.83
N GLU A 644 18.93 -20.85 1.74
CA GLU A 644 17.70 -21.31 2.39
C GLU A 644 18.02 -21.62 3.86
N TRP A 645 17.09 -21.33 4.77
CA TRP A 645 17.24 -21.62 6.19
C TRP A 645 15.91 -22.00 6.80
N ASP A 646 15.97 -22.68 7.95
CA ASP A 646 14.79 -22.88 8.78
C ASP A 646 14.58 -21.62 9.64
N PRO A 647 13.42 -20.94 9.54
CA PRO A 647 13.14 -19.76 10.36
C PRO A 647 12.93 -20.09 11.85
N TYR A 648 12.62 -21.35 12.18
CA TYR A 648 12.26 -21.76 13.55
C TYR A 648 13.39 -22.46 14.30
N THR A 649 14.41 -22.93 13.60
CA THR A 649 15.56 -23.61 14.23
C THR A 649 16.87 -22.89 13.93
N ARG A 650 17.71 -22.75 14.97
CA ARG A 650 19.10 -22.30 14.81
C ARG A 650 20.01 -23.50 15.01
N PRO A 651 20.44 -24.17 13.93
CA PRO A 651 21.28 -25.35 14.06
C PRO A 651 22.62 -24.96 14.67
N ILE A 652 23.09 -25.72 15.66
CA ILE A 652 24.46 -25.62 16.16
C ILE A 652 25.35 -26.42 15.21
N LEU A 653 26.25 -25.73 14.53
CA LEU A 653 27.13 -26.32 13.53
C LEU A 653 28.58 -26.30 13.99
N THR A 654 29.33 -27.32 13.57
CA THR A 654 30.76 -27.48 13.83
C THR A 654 31.55 -27.62 12.53
N GLU A 655 32.79 -27.13 12.54
CA GLU A 655 33.77 -27.32 11.46
C GLU A 655 34.62 -28.59 11.64
N ILE A 656 34.62 -29.18 12.85
CA ILE A 656 35.43 -30.36 13.18
C ILE A 656 34.57 -31.60 13.41
N GLU A 657 35.09 -32.73 12.96
CA GLU A 657 34.55 -34.05 13.26
C GLU A 657 35.05 -34.53 14.63
N GLY A 658 34.20 -35.24 15.37
CA GLY A 658 34.58 -35.80 16.67
C GLY A 658 33.38 -36.35 17.41
N ARG A 659 33.62 -36.80 18.66
CA ARG A 659 32.57 -37.29 19.54
C ARG A 659 31.94 -36.11 20.28
N VAL A 660 30.62 -36.00 20.21
CA VAL A 660 29.84 -35.02 20.99
C VAL A 660 29.88 -35.41 22.47
N ALA A 661 30.25 -34.47 23.32
CA ALA A 661 30.18 -34.60 24.77
C ALA A 661 29.53 -33.35 25.39
N PHE A 662 28.88 -33.55 26.53
CA PHE A 662 28.14 -32.52 27.24
C PHE A 662 28.99 -32.02 28.42
N GLU A 663 29.18 -30.71 28.51
CA GLU A 663 29.93 -30.04 29.58
C GLU A 663 28.99 -29.17 30.42
N ASP A 664 29.16 -29.19 31.74
CA ASP A 664 28.36 -28.42 32.72
C ASP A 664 26.83 -28.59 32.61
N LEU A 665 26.38 -29.75 32.10
CA LEU A 665 24.98 -30.13 32.00
C LEU A 665 24.62 -31.07 33.17
N VAL A 666 24.22 -30.47 34.29
CA VAL A 666 23.82 -31.14 35.54
C VAL A 666 22.31 -31.16 35.68
N ASP A 667 21.75 -32.36 35.87
CA ASP A 667 20.31 -32.56 36.03
C ASP A 667 19.77 -31.84 37.27
N GLY A 668 18.63 -31.17 37.12
CA GLY A 668 17.97 -30.37 38.16
C GLY A 668 18.60 -29.00 38.45
N ILE A 669 19.74 -28.66 37.82
CA ILE A 669 20.40 -27.35 37.98
C ILE A 669 20.49 -26.61 36.64
N SER A 670 21.03 -27.25 35.61
CA SER A 670 21.17 -26.66 34.26
C SER A 670 20.37 -27.40 33.20
N VAL A 671 19.96 -28.64 33.48
CA VAL A 671 19.08 -29.42 32.60
C VAL A 671 17.89 -29.89 33.42
N GLN A 672 16.71 -29.81 32.85
CA GLN A 672 15.52 -30.45 33.39
C GLN A 672 15.05 -31.51 32.39
N GLU A 673 14.79 -32.71 32.90
CA GLU A 673 14.03 -33.71 32.16
C GLU A 673 12.55 -33.36 32.29
N THR A 674 11.99 -32.92 31.17
CA THR A 674 10.56 -32.66 31.05
C THR A 674 9.98 -33.82 30.28
N ALA A 675 9.17 -34.64 30.95
CA ALA A 675 8.38 -35.65 30.25
C ALA A 675 7.26 -34.94 29.50
N ASP A 676 7.15 -35.17 28.20
CA ASP A 676 5.97 -34.73 27.47
C ASP A 676 4.79 -35.59 27.90
N GLU A 677 3.76 -34.97 28.50
CA GLU A 677 2.59 -35.66 29.06
C GLU A 677 1.81 -36.46 27.99
N SER A 678 2.00 -36.15 26.71
CA SER A 678 1.27 -36.77 25.60
C SER A 678 1.98 -37.96 24.96
N THR A 679 3.32 -37.91 24.81
CA THR A 679 4.11 -38.98 24.17
C THR A 679 4.82 -39.87 25.18
N GLY A 680 4.97 -39.43 26.43
CA GLY A 680 5.75 -40.13 27.46
C GLY A 680 7.26 -40.09 27.21
N ILE A 681 7.71 -39.35 26.18
CA ILE A 681 9.11 -39.19 25.84
C ILE A 681 9.69 -38.10 26.74
N THR A 682 10.79 -38.42 27.42
CA THR A 682 11.54 -37.47 28.23
C THR A 682 12.44 -36.64 27.32
N LYS A 683 12.19 -35.34 27.24
CA LYS A 683 13.10 -34.39 26.59
C LYS A 683 13.97 -33.72 27.66
N ARG A 684 15.26 -33.56 27.36
CA ARG A 684 16.20 -32.83 28.22
C ARG A 684 16.29 -31.39 27.72
N GLU A 685 15.82 -30.46 28.54
CA GLU A 685 15.76 -29.04 28.23
C GLU A 685 16.72 -28.25 29.13
N VAL A 686 17.47 -27.32 28.54
CA VAL A 686 18.39 -26.46 29.29
C VAL A 686 17.60 -25.39 30.03
N ILE A 687 17.59 -25.44 31.36
CA ILE A 687 16.93 -24.45 32.22
C ILE A 687 17.88 -23.32 32.59
N ASP A 688 17.35 -22.19 33.07
CA ASP A 688 18.19 -21.07 33.50
C ASP A 688 19.00 -21.44 34.75
N TRP A 689 20.21 -21.93 34.53
CA TRP A 689 21.14 -22.33 35.58
C TRP A 689 21.56 -21.16 36.50
N ARG A 690 21.36 -19.91 36.07
CA ARG A 690 21.64 -18.72 36.90
C ARG A 690 20.58 -18.48 37.98
N SER A 691 19.37 -19.00 37.78
CA SER A 691 18.28 -18.89 38.75
C SER A 691 18.53 -19.72 40.03
N THR A 692 19.42 -20.71 39.94
CA THR A 692 19.73 -21.63 41.04
C THR A 692 21.04 -21.19 41.74
N PRO A 693 21.10 -21.06 43.08
CA PRO A 693 22.30 -20.61 43.81
C PRO A 693 23.55 -21.48 43.59
N ARG A 694 23.37 -22.74 43.18
CA ARG A 694 24.46 -23.69 42.87
C ARG A 694 24.87 -23.70 41.40
N GLY A 695 24.17 -22.97 40.54
CA GLY A 695 24.37 -23.01 39.09
C GLY A 695 25.10 -21.80 38.51
N SER A 696 25.41 -20.76 39.29
CA SER A 696 25.99 -19.50 38.77
C SER A 696 27.31 -19.68 38.01
N ASP A 697 28.10 -20.70 38.36
CA ASP A 697 29.40 -20.98 37.75
C ASP A 697 29.33 -21.93 36.55
N LEU A 698 28.18 -22.58 36.32
CA LEU A 698 28.00 -23.53 35.23
C LEU A 698 27.95 -22.80 33.88
N LYS A 699 28.54 -23.42 32.85
CA LYS A 699 28.47 -22.96 31.46
C LYS A 699 28.03 -24.10 30.56
N PRO A 700 26.72 -24.44 30.55
CA PRO A 700 26.19 -25.54 29.75
C PRO A 700 26.64 -25.42 28.30
N ALA A 701 27.36 -26.43 27.82
CA ALA A 701 27.94 -26.41 26.50
C ALA A 701 27.99 -27.81 25.88
N ILE A 702 27.89 -27.83 24.56
CA ILE A 702 28.26 -28.99 23.75
C ILE A 702 29.73 -28.83 23.37
N VAL A 703 30.55 -29.82 23.70
CA VAL A 703 31.95 -29.89 23.28
C VAL A 703 32.19 -31.03 22.33
N ILE A 704 33.09 -30.84 21.38
CA ILE A 704 33.51 -31.89 20.47
C ILE A 704 34.88 -32.38 20.88
N GLN A 705 34.96 -33.69 21.16
CA GLN A 705 36.17 -34.35 21.61
C GLN A 705 36.81 -35.18 20.49
N ASP A 706 38.14 -35.15 20.42
CA ASP A 706 38.94 -36.08 19.63
C ASP A 706 38.88 -37.50 20.26
N ALA A 707 39.34 -38.54 19.54
CA ALA A 707 39.41 -39.92 19.99
C ALA A 707 40.16 -40.12 21.33
N LYS A 708 40.95 -39.13 21.75
CA LYS A 708 41.68 -39.09 23.04
C LYS A 708 40.93 -38.34 24.16
N GLY A 709 39.68 -37.94 23.95
CA GLY A 709 38.83 -37.27 24.95
C GLY A 709 39.17 -35.80 25.21
N LYS A 710 40.08 -35.20 24.45
CA LYS A 710 40.39 -33.75 24.54
C LYS A 710 39.48 -32.96 23.62
N VAL A 711 39.04 -31.78 24.08
CA VAL A 711 38.25 -30.85 23.27
C VAL A 711 39.06 -30.44 22.04
N GLY A 712 38.48 -30.64 20.86
CA GLY A 712 39.07 -30.27 19.59
C GLY A 712 39.20 -28.75 19.48
N LYS A 713 40.20 -28.27 18.73
CA LYS A 713 40.37 -26.83 18.47
C LYS A 713 39.76 -26.48 17.12
N LEU A 714 39.00 -25.39 17.09
CA LEU A 714 38.47 -24.79 15.88
C LEU A 714 39.60 -24.16 15.05
N SER A 715 39.35 -24.01 13.75
CA SER A 715 40.27 -23.40 12.78
C SER A 715 40.76 -21.99 13.20
N LYS A 716 39.96 -21.25 13.97
CA LYS A 716 40.25 -19.91 14.50
C LYS A 716 40.91 -19.89 15.89
N GLY A 717 41.33 -21.03 16.42
CA GLY A 717 42.11 -21.13 17.66
C GLY A 717 41.30 -21.20 18.96
N GLY A 718 39.97 -21.14 18.89
CA GLY A 718 39.08 -21.40 20.04
C GLY A 718 38.84 -22.90 20.25
N ASP A 719 38.51 -23.31 21.46
CA ASP A 719 38.05 -24.68 21.72
C ASP A 719 36.68 -24.91 21.07
N ALA A 720 36.42 -26.11 20.56
CA ALA A 720 35.15 -26.52 19.96
C ALA A 720 34.08 -26.73 21.04
N ARG A 721 33.77 -25.63 21.74
CA ARG A 721 32.79 -25.51 22.81
C ARG A 721 31.68 -24.58 22.33
N PHE A 722 30.47 -25.12 22.24
CA PHE A 722 29.26 -24.43 21.82
C PHE A 722 28.35 -24.26 23.01
N LEU A 723 28.25 -23.03 23.53
CA LEU A 723 27.38 -22.71 24.65
C LEU A 723 25.91 -22.90 24.26
N LEU A 724 25.15 -23.53 25.14
CA LEU A 724 23.72 -23.71 24.97
C LEU A 724 22.96 -22.51 25.56
N SER A 725 21.92 -22.09 24.86
CA SER A 725 20.97 -21.12 25.40
C SER A 725 19.99 -21.80 26.36
N VAL A 726 19.39 -21.02 27.25
CA VAL A 726 18.20 -21.43 27.98
C VAL A 726 17.11 -21.81 26.96
N GLU A 727 16.31 -22.84 27.25
CA GLU A 727 15.30 -23.46 26.38
C GLU A 727 15.87 -24.26 25.19
N ALA A 728 17.18 -24.50 25.15
CA ALA A 728 17.74 -25.43 24.17
C ALA A 728 17.31 -26.87 24.49
N ILE A 729 16.81 -27.59 23.49
CA ILE A 729 16.43 -29.00 23.57
C ILE A 729 17.61 -29.85 23.09
N LEU A 730 18.02 -30.84 23.89
CA LEU A 730 19.21 -31.69 23.68
C LEU A 730 18.94 -32.97 22.89
#